data_AF-A0A090UX33-F1
#
_entry.id   AF-A0A090UX33-F1
#
_cell.length_a   1.000
_cell.length_b   1.000
_cell.length_c   1.000
_cell.angle_alpha   90.00
_cell.angle_beta   90.00
_cell.angle_gamma   90.00
#
_symmetry.space_group_name_H-M   'P 1'
#
loop_
_entity.id
_entity.type
_entity.pdbx_description
1 polymer ?
#
loop_
_entity_poly.entity_id
_entity_poly.type
_entity_poly.pdbx_seq_one_letter_code
_entity_poly.pdbx_strand_id
1 'polypeptide(L)'
;MTVSTEVNENTYTGNGTTTVFPYQFRIFSKSDLVVQVIDLNENVTTLTLDTDYTVSGAGGYRGGSVTLMAPLAIDWRISIVRELEITQDTDLRNQGKFFAETHEDVFDRLTMLIQQVSRLFGLALRKPSSIANWYDALNNYIRNVKDPRDPQDAATKNYVDTLAGNNLNRTLRVPEPINELPGVEDRRNKMPAFDNSGNAIVVLPPSGSASDVLIEMAKPTGAGLSGFNPAINYPDGTVGETLKSIKSTDGFNAVGRFLNLNELRAFPPESVGDVVYVVSAASLSIEDIHYGGGYFQAVRKQSLVEDGGVTIVPPSGSLVWVRVDRESPCLTWFGVRPNSNIDNQNEINKATLYGKNNHTSLLAPSGVIQYSTGVPIYSRSGIVGKGKDKTIFEKTTNNKFIVGTTSLDAMALTIPDVYDPDGTGGDSFCILAVLSGATFRRKNITDRSNAPAYSLWSQKLAVSTIKDLRFECGNFGFWGENVWSNIFESVQFLGLGIGQYAGFQISKYRTATGYALSGTSNVMNMVQIANYQFGFIVDNMQYTTMTCCTADSIFPMIGTDEKIAAAYAFYNPFGITMNSCGAEGVRGNQIIVRTANYMDFDASITVNSFIGCIEQQNPLISTPIFRIENTAGRFLSVIFNGGNLIANSSLTNLSAGFISGANTYVRTIITRLDPPTISGGADYKTL
;
A
#
# COMPACT_ATOMS: atom_id res chain seq x y z
N MET A 1 -70.89 -79.03 55.25
CA MET A 1 -70.98 -78.13 56.44
C MET A 1 -71.05 -76.70 55.93
N THR A 2 -72.01 -75.88 56.33
CA THR A 2 -72.27 -74.58 55.67
C THR A 2 -71.18 -73.52 55.88
N VAL A 3 -71.05 -72.59 54.93
CA VAL A 3 -70.29 -71.33 55.09
C VAL A 3 -70.84 -70.58 56.31
N SER A 4 -70.02 -70.49 57.35
CA SER A 4 -70.41 -69.95 58.67
C SER A 4 -69.57 -68.75 59.12
N THR A 5 -68.71 -68.22 58.23
CA THR A 5 -67.87 -67.05 58.47
C THR A 5 -68.12 -65.99 57.41
N GLU A 6 -68.09 -64.71 57.81
CA GLU A 6 -68.12 -63.56 56.89
C GLU A 6 -66.73 -63.26 56.30
N VAL A 7 -65.66 -63.83 56.88
CA VAL A 7 -64.29 -63.64 56.40
C VAL A 7 -64.13 -64.36 55.06
N ASN A 8 -63.76 -63.61 54.02
CA ASN A 8 -63.48 -64.10 52.67
C ASN A 8 -62.13 -63.61 52.12
N GLU A 9 -61.40 -62.85 52.93
CA GLU A 9 -60.09 -62.27 52.64
C GLU A 9 -59.28 -62.22 53.93
N ASN A 10 -57.97 -62.44 53.81
CA ASN A 10 -57.01 -62.16 54.87
C ASN A 10 -55.90 -61.29 54.30
N THR A 11 -55.49 -60.26 55.06
CA THR A 11 -54.34 -59.42 54.69
C THR A 11 -53.28 -59.48 55.78
N TYR A 12 -52.02 -59.44 55.36
CA TYR A 12 -50.85 -59.45 56.26
C TYR A 12 -49.81 -58.43 55.78
N THR A 13 -48.95 -58.00 56.70
CA THR A 13 -47.78 -57.18 56.38
C THR A 13 -46.52 -58.03 56.53
N GLY A 14 -45.65 -57.97 55.53
CA GLY A 14 -44.38 -58.68 55.51
C GLY A 14 -43.41 -58.12 56.53
N ASN A 15 -42.65 -59.01 57.15
CA ASN A 15 -41.56 -58.70 58.08
C ASN A 15 -40.18 -59.09 57.50
N GLY A 16 -40.13 -59.47 56.22
CA GLY A 16 -38.92 -59.94 55.54
C GLY A 16 -38.52 -61.38 55.85
N THR A 17 -39.26 -62.13 56.68
CA THR A 17 -38.90 -63.49 57.11
C THR A 17 -40.02 -64.52 57.01
N THR A 18 -41.28 -64.13 57.22
CA THR A 18 -42.43 -65.03 57.18
C THR A 18 -42.77 -65.44 55.74
N THR A 19 -42.87 -66.76 55.51
CA THR A 19 -43.28 -67.36 54.22
C THR A 19 -44.67 -68.00 54.27
N VAL A 20 -45.19 -68.33 55.45
CA VAL A 20 -46.46 -69.04 55.62
C VAL A 20 -47.52 -68.08 56.17
N PHE A 21 -48.62 -67.92 55.44
CA PHE A 21 -49.73 -67.05 55.77
C PHE A 21 -51.02 -67.88 55.83
N PRO A 22 -51.68 -67.97 57.00
CA PRO A 22 -52.92 -68.72 57.11
C PRO A 22 -54.07 -68.01 56.38
N TYR A 23 -55.08 -68.77 55.93
CA TYR A 23 -56.37 -68.23 55.53
C TYR A 23 -57.47 -68.97 56.28
N GLN A 24 -58.52 -68.26 56.70
CA GLN A 24 -59.50 -68.76 57.68
C GLN A 24 -60.86 -69.11 57.06
N PHE A 25 -60.93 -69.22 55.73
CA PHE A 25 -62.17 -69.42 54.98
C PHE A 25 -62.09 -70.63 54.05
N ARG A 26 -63.23 -71.26 53.75
CA ARG A 26 -63.31 -72.45 52.88
C ARG A 26 -63.04 -72.07 51.41
N ILE A 27 -62.28 -72.91 50.71
CA ILE A 27 -62.08 -72.89 49.24
C ILE A 27 -62.33 -74.30 48.70
N PHE A 28 -62.84 -74.45 47.46
CA PHE A 28 -63.10 -75.77 46.88
C PHE A 28 -61.84 -76.36 46.23
N SER A 29 -61.10 -75.52 45.50
CA SER A 29 -59.84 -75.84 44.84
C SER A 29 -58.74 -74.87 45.26
N LYS A 30 -57.47 -75.27 45.10
CA LYS A 30 -56.32 -74.36 45.31
C LYS A 30 -56.36 -73.15 44.37
N SER A 31 -56.95 -73.33 43.18
CA SER A 31 -57.13 -72.30 42.16
C SER A 31 -58.15 -71.23 42.53
N ASP A 32 -58.96 -71.45 43.57
CA ASP A 32 -59.99 -70.50 44.01
C ASP A 32 -59.41 -69.39 44.91
N LEU A 33 -58.08 -69.37 45.09
CA LEU A 33 -57.37 -68.31 45.78
C LEU A 33 -56.63 -67.42 44.80
N VAL A 34 -56.86 -66.12 44.94
CA VAL A 34 -56.02 -65.09 44.34
C VAL A 34 -55.16 -64.48 45.44
N VAL A 35 -53.84 -64.53 45.24
CA VAL A 35 -52.87 -63.97 46.17
C VAL A 35 -52.19 -62.79 45.50
N GLN A 36 -52.24 -61.63 46.13
CA GLN A 36 -51.66 -60.40 45.59
C GLN A 36 -50.73 -59.76 46.62
N VAL A 37 -49.67 -59.13 46.16
CA VAL A 37 -48.78 -58.32 46.99
C VAL A 37 -48.73 -56.89 46.47
N ILE A 38 -48.58 -55.93 47.37
CA ILE A 38 -48.33 -54.53 47.05
C ILE A 38 -47.00 -54.08 47.65
N ASP A 39 -46.16 -53.46 46.81
CA ASP A 39 -44.86 -52.92 47.20
C ASP A 39 -44.96 -51.48 47.76
N LEU A 40 -43.83 -50.94 48.22
CA LEU A 40 -43.74 -49.57 48.75
C LEU A 40 -43.90 -48.47 47.69
N ASN A 41 -43.86 -48.83 46.40
CA ASN A 41 -44.13 -47.94 45.28
C ASN A 41 -45.59 -48.05 44.80
N GLU A 42 -46.43 -48.75 45.55
CA GLU A 42 -47.86 -49.00 45.27
C GLU A 42 -48.13 -49.80 44.00
N ASN A 43 -47.15 -50.61 43.57
CA ASN A 43 -47.33 -51.57 42.49
C ASN A 43 -48.00 -52.83 43.05
N VAL A 44 -49.13 -53.22 42.45
CA VAL A 44 -49.87 -54.44 42.81
C VAL A 44 -49.48 -55.57 41.86
N THR A 45 -49.01 -56.68 42.43
CA THR A 45 -48.60 -57.88 41.69
C THR A 45 -49.46 -59.06 42.12
N THR A 46 -50.11 -59.74 41.17
CA THR A 46 -50.80 -61.02 41.42
C THR A 46 -49.79 -62.15 41.33
N LEU A 47 -49.67 -62.94 42.39
CA LEU A 47 -48.78 -64.08 42.47
C LEU A 47 -49.38 -65.28 41.73
N THR A 48 -48.52 -66.14 41.18
CA THR A 48 -48.90 -67.32 40.41
C THR A 48 -48.89 -68.57 41.28
N LEU A 49 -50.01 -69.30 41.34
CA LEU A 49 -50.12 -70.57 42.06
C LEU A 49 -49.10 -71.60 41.52
N ASP A 50 -48.51 -72.38 42.44
CA ASP A 50 -47.48 -73.40 42.22
C ASP A 50 -46.13 -72.88 41.66
N THR A 51 -46.03 -71.57 41.40
CA THR A 51 -44.77 -70.89 41.04
C THR A 51 -44.29 -69.97 42.16
N ASP A 52 -45.13 -69.03 42.59
CA ASP A 52 -44.80 -68.03 43.61
C ASP A 52 -45.28 -68.43 45.00
N TYR A 53 -46.33 -69.26 45.06
CA TYR A 53 -46.87 -69.80 46.30
C TYR A 53 -47.52 -71.17 46.12
N THR A 54 -47.65 -71.91 47.22
CA THR A 54 -48.44 -73.15 47.30
C THR A 54 -49.58 -72.99 48.30
N VAL A 55 -50.65 -73.77 48.11
CA VAL A 55 -51.84 -73.75 48.97
C VAL A 55 -52.03 -75.10 49.64
N SER A 56 -52.26 -75.06 50.96
CA SER A 56 -52.72 -76.19 51.78
C SER A 56 -54.15 -75.95 52.24
N GLY A 57 -54.92 -77.01 52.53
CA GLY A 57 -56.27 -76.88 53.10
C GLY A 57 -57.42 -76.71 52.09
N ALA A 58 -57.17 -76.85 50.79
CA ALA A 58 -58.21 -76.84 49.77
C ALA A 58 -59.22 -78.00 49.96
N GLY A 59 -60.50 -77.73 49.75
CA GLY A 59 -61.61 -78.65 50.02
C GLY A 59 -62.00 -78.75 51.51
N GLY A 60 -61.19 -78.20 52.42
CA GLY A 60 -61.42 -78.21 53.86
C GLY A 60 -62.31 -77.07 54.36
N TYR A 61 -63.01 -77.31 55.47
CA TYR A 61 -63.97 -76.37 56.06
C TYR A 61 -63.36 -75.29 56.96
N ARG A 62 -62.11 -75.43 57.38
CA ARG A 62 -61.48 -74.58 58.42
C ARG A 62 -60.37 -73.68 57.86
N GLY A 63 -60.33 -73.49 56.55
CA GLY A 63 -59.25 -72.79 55.87
C GLY A 63 -57.96 -73.61 55.79
N GLY A 64 -56.83 -72.93 55.59
CA GLY A 64 -55.54 -73.53 55.32
C GLY A 64 -54.41 -72.50 55.35
N SER A 65 -53.35 -72.71 54.57
CA SER A 65 -52.27 -71.73 54.44
C SER A 65 -51.79 -71.55 53.02
N VAL A 66 -51.38 -70.32 52.72
CA VAL A 66 -50.57 -69.95 51.56
C VAL A 66 -49.10 -69.94 52.01
N THR A 67 -48.25 -70.71 51.34
CA THR A 67 -46.80 -70.71 51.57
C THR A 67 -46.11 -70.10 50.37
N LEU A 68 -45.54 -68.91 50.53
CA LEU A 68 -44.74 -68.23 49.52
C LEU A 68 -43.38 -68.94 49.33
N MET A 69 -42.86 -68.93 48.11
CA MET A 69 -41.55 -69.50 47.80
C MET A 69 -40.38 -68.63 48.33
N ALA A 70 -40.64 -67.35 48.60
CA ALA A 70 -39.70 -66.43 49.24
C ALA A 70 -40.41 -65.62 50.34
N PRO A 71 -39.71 -65.19 51.40
CA PRO A 71 -40.29 -64.36 52.44
C PRO A 71 -40.92 -63.08 51.89
N LEU A 72 -42.09 -62.69 52.39
CA LEU A 72 -42.69 -61.41 52.02
C LEU A 72 -41.82 -60.27 52.56
N ALA A 73 -41.34 -59.40 51.67
CA ALA A 73 -40.45 -58.31 52.00
C ALA A 73 -41.02 -57.38 53.09
N ILE A 74 -40.16 -56.68 53.83
CA ILE A 74 -40.57 -55.79 54.91
C ILE A 74 -41.53 -54.72 54.40
N ASP A 75 -42.62 -54.49 55.13
CA ASP A 75 -43.68 -53.51 54.85
C ASP A 75 -44.48 -53.72 53.56
N TRP A 76 -44.17 -54.74 52.76
CA TRP A 76 -45.05 -55.17 51.67
C TRP A 76 -46.31 -55.78 52.27
N ARG A 77 -47.47 -55.55 51.65
CA ARG A 77 -48.73 -56.15 52.11
C ARG A 77 -49.14 -57.28 51.18
N ILE A 78 -49.59 -58.39 51.75
CA ILE A 78 -50.18 -59.50 51.02
C ILE A 78 -51.68 -59.55 51.27
N SER A 79 -52.44 -59.81 50.21
CA SER A 79 -53.86 -60.10 50.22
C SER A 79 -54.07 -61.52 49.73
N ILE A 80 -54.79 -62.32 50.52
CA ILE A 80 -55.21 -63.67 50.18
C ILE A 80 -56.72 -63.64 50.15
N VAL A 81 -57.31 -63.76 48.96
CA VAL A 81 -58.75 -63.66 48.77
C VAL A 81 -59.28 -64.89 48.04
N ARG A 82 -60.49 -65.31 48.40
CA ARG A 82 -61.24 -66.29 47.62
C ARG A 82 -61.85 -65.62 46.39
N GLU A 83 -61.52 -66.12 45.22
CA GLU A 83 -62.12 -65.70 43.95
C GLU A 83 -62.62 -66.93 43.19
N LEU A 84 -63.94 -67.05 43.12
CA LEU A 84 -64.62 -68.13 42.40
C LEU A 84 -65.10 -67.63 41.04
N GLU A 85 -65.07 -68.53 40.06
CA GLU A 85 -65.74 -68.29 38.78
C GLU A 85 -67.25 -68.15 39.01
N ILE A 86 -67.87 -67.12 38.42
CA ILE A 86 -69.29 -66.80 38.59
C ILE A 86 -70.14 -67.72 37.69
N THR A 87 -70.02 -69.02 37.94
CA THR A 87 -70.71 -70.12 37.25
C THR A 87 -71.36 -71.05 38.27
N GLN A 88 -72.37 -71.78 37.82
CA GLN A 88 -72.95 -72.90 38.57
C GLN A 88 -72.52 -74.20 37.89
N ASP A 89 -71.45 -74.82 38.41
CA ASP A 89 -70.87 -76.01 37.78
C ASP A 89 -71.66 -77.30 38.07
N THR A 90 -72.56 -77.27 39.06
CA THR A 90 -73.37 -78.42 39.47
C THR A 90 -74.77 -78.34 38.85
N ASP A 91 -75.07 -79.32 37.99
CA ASP A 91 -76.40 -79.59 37.45
C ASP A 91 -77.14 -80.63 38.33
N LEU A 92 -78.22 -80.19 39.01
CA LEU A 92 -79.00 -81.03 39.91
C LEU A 92 -79.99 -81.89 39.11
N ARG A 93 -79.75 -83.21 39.05
CA ARG A 93 -80.61 -84.15 38.30
C ARG A 93 -81.89 -84.48 39.07
N ASN A 94 -83.00 -84.62 38.35
CA ASN A 94 -84.26 -85.08 38.90
C ASN A 94 -84.23 -86.61 39.18
N GLN A 95 -84.88 -87.05 40.27
CA GLN A 95 -85.05 -88.46 40.68
C GLN A 95 -83.76 -89.25 41.04
N GLY A 96 -82.65 -88.56 41.35
CA GLY A 96 -81.45 -89.17 41.92
C GLY A 96 -81.53 -89.37 43.44
N LYS A 97 -80.57 -90.12 44.02
CA LYS A 97 -80.40 -90.15 45.49
C LYS A 97 -80.04 -88.75 45.99
N PHE A 98 -80.66 -88.32 47.09
CA PHE A 98 -80.36 -87.02 47.70
C PHE A 98 -78.97 -87.06 48.34
N PHE A 99 -77.99 -86.44 47.69
CA PHE A 99 -76.67 -86.19 48.26
C PHE A 99 -76.66 -84.79 48.87
N ALA A 100 -76.78 -84.73 50.20
CA ALA A 100 -76.83 -83.48 50.94
C ALA A 100 -75.61 -82.60 50.64
N GLU A 101 -74.39 -83.17 50.57
CA GLU A 101 -73.19 -82.39 50.26
C GLU A 101 -73.20 -81.74 48.89
N THR A 102 -73.82 -82.36 47.87
CA THR A 102 -73.92 -81.72 46.55
C THR A 102 -74.80 -80.46 46.59
N HIS A 103 -75.84 -80.45 47.43
CA HIS A 103 -76.70 -79.27 47.60
C HIS A 103 -76.03 -78.22 48.47
N GLU A 104 -75.39 -78.64 49.56
CA GLU A 104 -74.64 -77.75 50.44
C GLU A 104 -73.47 -77.08 49.71
N ASP A 105 -72.70 -77.80 48.88
CA ASP A 105 -71.62 -77.21 48.08
C ASP A 105 -72.14 -76.17 47.06
N VAL A 106 -73.35 -76.36 46.50
CA VAL A 106 -74.02 -75.37 45.63
C VAL A 106 -74.42 -74.12 46.41
N PHE A 107 -75.06 -74.28 47.57
CA PHE A 107 -75.48 -73.16 48.41
C PHE A 107 -74.29 -72.42 49.02
N ASP A 108 -73.25 -73.14 49.42
CA ASP A 108 -71.98 -72.60 49.86
C ASP A 108 -71.34 -71.79 48.73
N ARG A 109 -71.22 -72.34 47.52
CA ARG A 109 -70.67 -71.60 46.37
C ARG A 109 -71.43 -70.31 46.09
N LEU A 110 -72.76 -70.34 46.10
CA LEU A 110 -73.58 -69.13 45.92
C LEU A 110 -73.35 -68.11 47.06
N THR A 111 -73.28 -68.57 48.30
CA THR A 111 -72.99 -67.72 49.45
C THR A 111 -71.60 -67.10 49.35
N MET A 112 -70.60 -67.87 48.89
CA MET A 112 -69.24 -67.40 48.66
C MET A 112 -69.17 -66.35 47.54
N LEU A 113 -69.92 -66.55 46.45
CA LEU A 113 -70.04 -65.57 45.36
C LEU A 113 -70.68 -64.26 45.86
N ILE A 114 -71.70 -64.33 46.72
CA ILE A 114 -72.30 -63.14 47.36
C ILE A 114 -71.28 -62.42 48.25
N GLN A 115 -70.50 -63.16 49.06
CA GLN A 115 -69.42 -62.57 49.87
C GLN A 115 -68.38 -61.86 48.99
N GLN A 116 -67.98 -62.48 47.87
CA GLN A 116 -67.06 -61.88 46.90
C GLN A 116 -67.61 -60.57 46.33
N VAL A 117 -68.89 -60.55 45.92
CA VAL A 117 -69.55 -59.32 45.44
C VAL A 117 -69.56 -58.24 46.54
N SER A 118 -69.90 -58.58 47.78
CA SER A 118 -69.90 -57.65 48.91
C SER A 118 -68.51 -57.01 49.14
N ARG A 119 -67.44 -57.80 49.04
CA ARG A 119 -66.05 -57.31 49.10
C ARG A 119 -65.74 -56.33 47.98
N LEU A 120 -66.10 -56.65 46.73
CA LEU A 120 -65.85 -55.77 45.58
C LEU A 120 -66.55 -54.41 45.75
N PHE A 121 -67.76 -54.38 46.32
CA PHE A 121 -68.44 -53.13 46.68
C PHE A 121 -67.70 -52.34 47.79
N GLY A 122 -66.98 -53.03 48.68
CA GLY A 122 -66.13 -52.40 49.69
C GLY A 122 -64.94 -51.63 49.12
N LEU A 123 -64.49 -51.96 47.90
CA LEU A 123 -63.39 -51.30 47.19
C LEU A 123 -63.83 -50.17 46.24
N ALA A 124 -65.14 -50.04 46.01
CA ALA A 124 -65.69 -49.05 45.08
C ALA A 124 -65.85 -47.67 45.76
N LEU A 125 -65.65 -46.60 44.98
CA LEU A 125 -66.03 -45.25 45.40
C LEU A 125 -67.56 -45.18 45.50
N ARG A 126 -68.08 -45.03 46.73
CA ARG A 126 -69.52 -45.10 47.01
C ARG A 126 -69.99 -44.00 47.94
N LYS A 127 -71.30 -43.80 47.94
CA LYS A 127 -71.97 -43.00 48.97
C LYS A 127 -71.99 -43.79 50.29
N PRO A 128 -71.71 -43.15 51.44
CA PRO A 128 -71.76 -43.84 52.73
C PRO A 128 -73.18 -44.28 53.12
N SER A 129 -74.22 -43.60 52.61
CA SER A 129 -75.62 -43.98 52.79
C SER A 129 -76.49 -43.39 51.67
N SER A 130 -77.76 -43.80 51.59
CA SER A 130 -78.73 -43.30 50.60
C SER A 130 -79.06 -41.82 50.76
N ILE A 131 -78.79 -41.23 51.94
CA ILE A 131 -79.01 -39.80 52.23
C ILE A 131 -77.78 -38.94 51.94
N ALA A 132 -76.60 -39.54 51.70
CA ALA A 132 -75.39 -38.80 51.42
C ALA A 132 -75.39 -38.26 49.97
N ASN A 133 -75.00 -37.00 49.83
CA ASN A 133 -74.85 -36.34 48.52
C ASN A 133 -73.39 -36.26 48.06
N TRP A 134 -72.51 -37.04 48.68
CA TRP A 134 -71.09 -37.13 48.33
C TRP A 134 -70.64 -38.59 48.24
N TYR A 135 -69.63 -38.82 47.42
CA TYR A 135 -68.86 -40.06 47.43
C TYR A 135 -67.74 -39.92 48.46
N ASP A 136 -67.59 -40.91 49.34
CA ASP A 136 -66.56 -40.91 50.36
C ASP A 136 -65.39 -41.80 49.91
N ALA A 137 -64.22 -41.19 49.71
CA ALA A 137 -63.00 -41.92 49.36
C ALA A 137 -62.32 -42.56 50.58
N LEU A 138 -62.84 -42.36 51.80
CA LEU A 138 -62.32 -42.89 53.06
C LEU A 138 -60.84 -42.55 53.27
N ASN A 139 -60.48 -41.29 52.97
CA ASN A 139 -59.11 -40.76 53.01
C ASN A 139 -58.12 -41.43 52.02
N ASN A 140 -58.59 -42.21 51.06
CA ASN A 140 -57.78 -42.66 49.93
C ASN A 140 -57.70 -41.56 48.87
N TYR A 141 -56.54 -41.39 48.23
CA TYR A 141 -56.44 -40.51 47.07
C TYR A 141 -57.02 -41.18 45.82
N ILE A 142 -57.54 -40.38 44.89
CA ILE A 142 -58.07 -40.86 43.60
C ILE A 142 -57.00 -40.61 42.53
N ARG A 143 -56.38 -41.67 42.03
CA ARG A 143 -55.34 -41.59 40.97
C ARG A 143 -55.92 -41.87 39.59
N ASN A 144 -55.25 -41.35 38.56
CA ASN A 144 -55.60 -41.52 37.13
C ASN A 144 -56.97 -40.95 36.73
N VAL A 145 -57.39 -39.85 37.35
CA VAL A 145 -58.55 -39.06 36.91
C VAL A 145 -58.20 -38.34 35.60
N LYS A 146 -59.12 -38.31 34.64
CA LYS A 146 -58.96 -37.56 33.38
C LYS A 146 -59.04 -36.05 33.64
N ASP A 147 -58.43 -35.24 32.79
CA ASP A 147 -58.53 -33.78 32.89
C ASP A 147 -60.00 -33.31 32.83
N PRO A 148 -60.36 -32.25 33.61
CA PRO A 148 -61.73 -31.77 33.70
C PRO A 148 -62.18 -31.18 32.37
N ARG A 149 -63.41 -31.49 31.96
CA ARG A 149 -64.05 -30.94 30.75
C ARG A 149 -65.14 -29.94 31.11
N ASP A 150 -65.96 -30.29 32.09
CA ASP A 150 -67.10 -29.50 32.55
C ASP A 150 -66.81 -28.81 33.90
N PRO A 151 -67.49 -27.71 34.26
CA PRO A 151 -67.11 -26.89 35.42
C PRO A 151 -67.19 -27.59 36.79
N GLN A 152 -67.91 -28.71 36.89
CA GLN A 152 -68.06 -29.49 38.12
C GLN A 152 -67.16 -30.73 38.18
N ASP A 153 -66.33 -30.96 37.16
CA ASP A 153 -65.39 -32.08 37.14
C ASP A 153 -64.27 -31.90 38.19
N ALA A 154 -63.75 -33.02 38.69
CA ALA A 154 -62.55 -32.99 39.52
C ALA A 154 -61.34 -32.55 38.68
N ALA A 155 -60.56 -31.57 39.18
CA ALA A 155 -59.36 -31.10 38.49
C ALA A 155 -58.13 -31.92 38.90
N THR A 156 -57.30 -32.28 37.92
CA THR A 156 -55.97 -32.85 38.18
C THR A 156 -55.05 -31.78 38.74
N LYS A 157 -54.08 -32.16 39.59
CA LYS A 157 -53.06 -31.22 40.10
C LYS A 157 -52.34 -30.49 38.95
N ASN A 158 -52.04 -31.22 37.87
CA ASN A 158 -51.38 -30.68 36.68
C ASN A 158 -52.20 -29.57 36.00
N TYR A 159 -53.51 -29.75 35.88
CA TYR A 159 -54.41 -28.73 35.32
C TYR A 159 -54.37 -27.43 36.14
N VAL A 160 -54.42 -27.54 37.47
CA VAL A 160 -54.38 -26.40 38.39
C VAL A 160 -53.03 -25.67 38.33
N ASP A 161 -51.91 -26.41 38.38
CA ASP A 161 -50.57 -25.82 38.32
C ASP A 161 -50.31 -25.09 36.98
N THR A 162 -50.77 -25.68 35.87
CA THR A 162 -50.63 -25.08 34.53
C THR A 162 -51.40 -23.77 34.41
N LEU A 163 -52.63 -23.72 34.91
CA LEU A 163 -53.44 -22.51 34.93
C LEU A 163 -52.79 -21.41 35.77
N ALA A 164 -52.24 -21.76 36.94
CA ALA A 164 -51.55 -20.82 37.82
C ALA A 164 -50.25 -20.27 37.20
N GLY A 165 -49.43 -21.13 36.58
CA GLY A 165 -48.17 -20.75 35.93
C GLY A 165 -48.34 -19.80 34.75
N ASN A 166 -49.40 -19.96 33.96
CA ASN A 166 -49.68 -19.09 32.81
C ASN A 166 -50.11 -17.67 33.23
N ASN A 167 -50.84 -17.52 34.33
CA ASN A 167 -51.40 -16.24 34.76
C ASN A 167 -50.42 -15.38 35.58
N LEU A 168 -49.44 -15.98 36.26
CA LEU A 168 -48.56 -15.25 37.20
C LEU A 168 -47.26 -14.72 36.57
N ASN A 169 -46.92 -15.13 35.34
CA ASN A 169 -45.65 -14.79 34.67
C ASN A 169 -45.70 -13.54 33.77
N ARG A 170 -46.85 -12.85 33.65
CA ARG A 170 -47.03 -11.71 32.72
C ARG A 170 -47.72 -10.47 33.34
N THR A 171 -47.61 -10.25 34.65
CA THR A 171 -48.41 -9.22 35.34
C THR A 171 -47.59 -8.07 35.93
N LEU A 172 -48.07 -6.83 35.71
CA LEU A 172 -47.79 -5.69 36.58
C LEU A 172 -48.66 -5.85 37.82
N ARG A 173 -48.05 -6.00 39.00
CA ARG A 173 -48.80 -6.28 40.24
C ARG A 173 -49.25 -4.99 40.90
N VAL A 174 -50.56 -4.87 41.04
CA VAL A 174 -51.27 -3.80 41.77
C VAL A 174 -52.34 -4.45 42.67
N PRO A 175 -52.74 -3.82 43.79
CA PRO A 175 -53.73 -4.40 44.71
C PRO A 175 -55.12 -4.63 44.07
N GLU A 176 -55.46 -3.85 43.07
CA GLU A 176 -56.72 -3.83 42.33
C GLU A 176 -56.57 -4.21 40.85
N PRO A 177 -57.64 -4.61 40.14
CA PRO A 177 -57.57 -4.83 38.70
C PRO A 177 -57.30 -3.52 37.94
N ILE A 178 -56.35 -3.53 37.01
CA ILE A 178 -56.08 -2.47 36.04
C ILE A 178 -56.31 -2.96 34.62
N ASN A 179 -56.45 -2.04 33.66
CA ASN A 179 -56.52 -2.33 32.24
C ASN A 179 -55.21 -2.93 31.68
N GLU A 180 -55.31 -3.64 30.56
CA GLU A 180 -54.14 -4.13 29.82
C GLU A 180 -53.31 -2.99 29.23
N LEU A 181 -51.98 -3.16 29.20
CA LEU A 181 -51.09 -2.24 28.50
C LEU A 181 -51.38 -2.26 26.98
N PRO A 182 -51.27 -1.11 26.28
CA PRO A 182 -51.48 -1.04 24.83
C PRO A 182 -50.57 -1.98 24.01
N GLY A 183 -50.97 -2.26 22.77
CA GLY A 183 -50.23 -3.14 21.85
C GLY A 183 -48.82 -2.63 21.50
N VAL A 184 -48.00 -3.48 20.88
CA VAL A 184 -46.58 -3.17 20.58
C VAL A 184 -46.39 -1.87 19.78
N GLU A 185 -47.28 -1.60 18.82
CA GLU A 185 -47.23 -0.40 17.99
C GLU A 185 -47.44 0.88 18.81
N ASP A 186 -48.31 0.83 19.83
CA ASP A 186 -48.63 1.99 20.65
C ASP A 186 -47.64 2.24 21.78
N ARG A 187 -46.98 1.19 22.28
CA ARG A 187 -46.03 1.27 23.41
C ARG A 187 -44.56 1.40 23.02
N ARG A 188 -44.20 1.17 21.76
CA ARG A 188 -42.81 1.28 21.29
C ARG A 188 -42.30 2.72 21.54
N ASN A 189 -41.10 2.84 22.10
CA ASN A 189 -40.44 4.12 22.41
C ASN A 189 -41.20 5.01 23.42
N LYS A 190 -42.07 4.42 24.25
CA LYS A 190 -42.82 5.11 25.33
C LYS A 190 -42.56 4.43 26.68
N MET A 191 -42.91 5.12 27.77
CA MET A 191 -42.75 4.61 29.15
C MET A 191 -44.11 4.25 29.75
N PRO A 192 -44.21 3.19 30.56
CA PRO A 192 -45.40 2.93 31.38
C PRO A 192 -45.64 4.07 32.38
N ALA A 193 -46.89 4.51 32.48
CA ALA A 193 -47.35 5.50 33.47
C ALA A 193 -48.79 5.17 33.89
N PHE A 194 -49.36 5.96 34.80
CA PHE A 194 -50.74 5.82 35.25
C PHE A 194 -51.51 7.13 35.06
N ASP A 195 -52.78 7.03 34.65
CA ASP A 195 -53.68 8.18 34.59
C ASP A 195 -54.26 8.52 35.97
N ASN A 196 -55.12 9.56 36.03
CA ASN A 196 -55.77 9.98 37.27
C ASN A 196 -56.78 8.96 37.84
N SER A 197 -57.12 7.92 37.07
CA SER A 197 -57.97 6.80 37.49
C SER A 197 -57.15 5.56 37.89
N GLY A 198 -55.82 5.64 37.87
CA GLY A 198 -54.93 4.53 38.19
C GLY A 198 -54.78 3.50 37.06
N ASN A 199 -55.30 3.78 35.87
CA ASN A 199 -55.18 2.90 34.71
C ASN A 199 -53.76 2.98 34.13
N ALA A 200 -53.22 1.83 33.71
CA ALA A 200 -51.92 1.77 33.06
C ALA A 200 -52.01 2.35 31.64
N ILE A 201 -51.16 3.34 31.37
CA ILE A 201 -51.02 4.02 30.09
C ILE A 201 -49.56 4.00 29.64
N VAL A 202 -49.31 4.41 28.40
CA VAL A 202 -47.95 4.65 27.89
C VAL A 202 -47.80 6.10 27.46
N VAL A 203 -46.77 6.76 27.96
CA VAL A 203 -46.51 8.19 27.71
C VAL A 203 -45.17 8.38 27.03
N LEU A 204 -45.02 9.47 26.29
CA LEU A 204 -43.70 9.88 25.82
C LEU A 204 -42.80 10.15 27.02
N PRO A 205 -41.50 9.78 26.95
CA PRO A 205 -40.54 10.20 27.95
C PRO A 205 -40.56 11.73 28.09
N PRO A 206 -40.49 12.29 29.31
CA PRO A 206 -40.37 13.73 29.49
C PRO A 206 -39.15 14.25 28.72
N SER A 207 -39.37 15.32 27.94
CA SER A 207 -38.32 15.92 27.12
C SER A 207 -37.10 16.30 27.98
N GLY A 208 -35.92 15.82 27.59
CA GLY A 208 -34.66 16.06 28.32
C GLY A 208 -34.40 15.15 29.52
N SER A 209 -35.25 14.16 29.78
CA SER A 209 -34.96 13.11 30.78
C SER A 209 -33.85 12.17 30.32
N ALA A 210 -33.18 11.47 31.24
CA ALA A 210 -32.19 10.45 30.89
C ALA A 210 -32.78 9.34 30.00
N SER A 211 -34.07 9.01 30.22
CA SER A 211 -34.81 8.06 29.38
C SER A 211 -35.01 8.58 27.96
N ASP A 212 -35.33 9.87 27.79
CA ASP A 212 -35.45 10.53 26.48
C ASP A 212 -34.11 10.49 25.73
N VAL A 213 -33.01 10.86 26.38
CA VAL A 213 -31.66 10.82 25.80
C VAL A 213 -31.24 9.41 25.36
N LEU A 214 -31.44 8.40 26.22
CA LEU A 214 -31.06 7.02 25.89
C LEU A 214 -31.91 6.44 24.75
N ILE A 215 -33.19 6.78 24.68
CA ILE A 215 -34.09 6.38 23.59
C ILE A 215 -33.68 7.06 22.28
N GLU A 216 -33.36 8.36 22.31
CA GLU A 216 -32.89 9.11 21.15
C GLU A 216 -31.51 8.63 20.64
N MET A 217 -30.58 8.31 21.56
CA MET A 217 -29.26 7.74 21.23
C MET A 217 -29.34 6.32 20.64
N ALA A 218 -30.35 5.54 21.00
CA ALA A 218 -30.53 4.17 20.49
C ALA A 218 -31.16 4.11 19.08
N LYS A 219 -31.65 5.23 18.54
CA LYS A 219 -32.16 5.30 17.17
C LYS A 219 -31.01 5.18 16.15
N PRO A 220 -31.28 4.75 14.90
CA PRO A 220 -30.28 4.81 13.81
C PRO A 220 -29.67 6.21 13.58
N THR A 221 -30.37 7.26 14.00
CA THR A 221 -29.93 8.67 13.93
C THR A 221 -29.17 9.14 15.18
N GLY A 222 -29.00 8.30 16.20
CA GLY A 222 -28.46 8.69 17.51
C GLY A 222 -27.03 9.24 17.46
N ALA A 223 -26.21 8.77 16.51
CA ALA A 223 -24.87 9.32 16.28
C ALA A 223 -24.90 10.82 15.93
N GLY A 224 -25.96 11.31 15.27
CA GLY A 224 -26.14 12.72 14.92
C GLY A 224 -26.57 13.63 16.09
N LEU A 225 -26.86 13.04 17.26
CA LEU A 225 -27.26 13.77 18.47
C LEU A 225 -26.09 13.95 19.46
N SER A 226 -24.94 13.31 19.20
CA SER A 226 -23.72 13.48 19.98
C SER A 226 -22.92 14.68 19.46
N GLY A 227 -22.90 15.78 20.21
CA GLY A 227 -22.17 16.99 19.84
C GLY A 227 -20.65 16.82 19.94
N PHE A 228 -19.92 17.44 19.00
CA PHE A 228 -18.46 17.60 19.08
C PHE A 228 -18.09 19.04 19.46
N ASN A 229 -17.23 19.21 20.46
CA ASN A 229 -16.71 20.51 20.88
C ASN A 229 -15.18 20.49 20.83
N PRO A 230 -14.53 21.30 19.97
CA PRO A 230 -13.06 21.30 19.88
C PRO A 230 -12.35 21.83 21.14
N ALA A 231 -13.06 22.52 22.03
CA ALA A 231 -12.48 23.10 23.24
C ALA A 231 -12.28 22.12 24.41
N ILE A 232 -12.87 20.92 24.35
CA ILE A 232 -12.77 19.91 25.42
C ILE A 232 -11.73 18.83 25.08
N ASN A 233 -11.17 18.19 26.11
CA ASN A 233 -10.26 17.07 25.93
C ASN A 233 -11.06 15.76 25.89
N TYR A 234 -10.75 14.93 24.90
CA TYR A 234 -11.35 13.61 24.74
C TYR A 234 -10.32 12.55 25.16
N PRO A 235 -10.75 11.44 25.78
CA PRO A 235 -9.84 10.34 26.10
C PRO A 235 -9.24 9.70 24.83
N ASP A 236 -8.03 9.16 24.96
CA ASP A 236 -7.31 8.45 23.91
C ASP A 236 -8.16 7.28 23.34
N GLY A 237 -8.18 7.13 22.02
CA GLY A 237 -8.91 6.09 21.30
C GLY A 237 -10.40 6.39 21.08
N THR A 238 -10.87 7.61 21.36
CA THR A 238 -12.28 8.00 21.14
C THR A 238 -12.47 8.75 19.82
N VAL A 239 -13.68 8.67 19.24
CA VAL A 239 -14.04 9.44 18.03
C VAL A 239 -13.84 10.95 18.21
N GLY A 240 -14.06 11.46 19.42
CA GLY A 240 -13.85 12.87 19.74
C GLY A 240 -12.38 13.29 19.69
N GLU A 241 -11.46 12.42 20.11
CA GLU A 241 -10.01 12.65 19.98
C GLU A 241 -9.61 12.73 18.50
N THR A 242 -10.04 11.77 17.68
CA THR A 242 -9.76 11.74 16.23
C THR A 242 -10.37 12.94 15.50
N LEU A 243 -11.61 13.34 15.81
CA LEU A 243 -12.21 14.53 15.20
C LEU A 243 -11.51 15.82 15.63
N LYS A 244 -10.99 15.85 16.87
CA LYS A 244 -10.20 16.98 17.36
C LYS A 244 -8.86 17.07 16.63
N SER A 245 -8.18 15.94 16.41
CA SER A 245 -6.91 15.90 15.67
C SER A 245 -7.09 16.24 14.19
N ILE A 246 -8.22 15.86 13.55
CA ILE A 246 -8.51 16.23 12.16
C ILE A 246 -8.85 17.73 12.02
N LYS A 247 -9.49 18.33 13.04
CA LYS A 247 -9.91 19.75 12.99
C LYS A 247 -8.79 20.72 13.35
N SER A 248 -7.77 20.29 14.10
CA SER A 248 -6.65 21.16 14.43
C SER A 248 -5.84 21.54 13.18
N THR A 249 -5.01 22.58 13.29
CA THR A 249 -4.21 23.09 12.16
C THR A 249 -3.24 22.04 11.59
N ASP A 250 -2.96 20.99 12.35
CA ASP A 250 -2.17 19.82 11.98
C ASP A 250 -3.02 18.62 11.54
N GLY A 251 -4.33 18.75 11.34
CA GLY A 251 -5.19 17.60 10.99
C GLY A 251 -4.90 16.95 9.64
N PHE A 252 -4.20 17.65 8.75
CA PHE A 252 -3.60 17.05 7.56
C PHE A 252 -2.52 16.00 7.89
N ASN A 253 -1.89 16.10 9.06
CA ASN A 253 -0.96 15.08 9.55
C ASN A 253 -1.65 13.76 9.92
N ALA A 254 -2.96 13.79 10.19
CA ALA A 254 -3.73 12.64 10.63
C ALA A 254 -4.43 11.88 9.49
N VAL A 255 -4.44 12.40 8.26
CA VAL A 255 -5.18 11.82 7.13
C VAL A 255 -4.31 11.72 5.87
N GLY A 256 -4.00 10.49 5.44
CA GLY A 256 -3.45 10.22 4.10
C GLY A 256 -2.05 10.79 3.81
N ARG A 257 -1.19 10.92 4.83
CA ARG A 257 0.17 11.45 4.71
C ARG A 257 1.23 10.35 4.80
N PHE A 258 2.18 10.34 3.85
CA PHE A 258 3.38 9.50 3.87
C PHE A 258 4.64 10.36 3.96
N LEU A 259 5.66 9.91 4.68
CA LEU A 259 6.93 10.65 4.78
C LEU A 259 7.67 10.63 3.44
N ASN A 260 7.72 9.46 2.78
CA ASN A 260 8.48 9.26 1.56
C ASN A 260 7.82 8.30 0.55
N LEU A 261 8.40 8.20 -0.66
CA LEU A 261 7.88 7.33 -1.71
C LEU A 261 8.01 5.84 -1.38
N ASN A 262 8.91 5.45 -0.48
CA ASN A 262 9.02 4.06 -0.05
C ASN A 262 7.84 3.66 0.83
N GLU A 263 7.42 4.54 1.74
CA GLU A 263 6.20 4.35 2.53
C GLU A 263 4.96 4.33 1.65
N LEU A 264 4.85 5.26 0.69
CA LEU A 264 3.76 5.26 -0.30
C LEU A 264 3.71 3.94 -1.08
N ARG A 265 4.87 3.42 -1.51
CA ARG A 265 4.97 2.15 -2.23
C ARG A 265 4.48 0.97 -1.39
N ALA A 266 4.67 1.00 -0.08
CA ALA A 266 4.20 -0.05 0.83
C ALA A 266 2.68 0.00 1.09
N PHE A 267 1.97 1.02 0.61
CA PHE A 267 0.56 1.25 0.86
C PHE A 267 -0.26 1.19 -0.44
N PRO A 268 -0.83 0.03 -0.84
CA PRO A 268 -1.66 -0.06 -2.03
C PRO A 268 -2.95 0.77 -1.90
N PRO A 269 -3.37 1.51 -2.95
CA PRO A 269 -4.65 2.20 -2.93
C PRO A 269 -5.85 1.23 -2.87
N GLU A 270 -6.93 1.65 -2.23
CA GLU A 270 -8.15 0.83 -2.10
C GLU A 270 -9.09 1.07 -3.28
N SER A 271 -9.22 2.32 -3.73
CA SER A 271 -10.14 2.73 -4.77
C SER A 271 -9.50 3.65 -5.80
N VAL A 272 -10.02 3.61 -7.03
CA VAL A 272 -9.64 4.60 -8.06
C VAL A 272 -10.09 5.98 -7.59
N GLY A 273 -9.19 6.95 -7.63
CA GLY A 273 -9.47 8.33 -7.23
C GLY A 273 -9.04 8.68 -5.81
N ASP A 274 -8.57 7.72 -4.99
CA ASP A 274 -7.96 8.02 -3.70
C ASP A 274 -6.83 9.03 -3.88
N VAL A 275 -6.72 10.02 -2.98
CA VAL A 275 -5.67 11.03 -3.00
C VAL A 275 -4.92 11.03 -1.69
N VAL A 276 -3.59 11.02 -1.79
CA VAL A 276 -2.68 11.03 -0.64
C VAL A 276 -1.59 12.08 -0.86
N TYR A 277 -0.99 12.53 0.23
CA TYR A 277 0.13 13.46 0.19
C TYR A 277 1.41 12.78 0.66
N VAL A 278 2.47 12.93 -0.13
CA VAL A 278 3.82 12.51 0.25
C VAL A 278 4.62 13.76 0.61
N VAL A 279 5.21 13.78 1.80
CA VAL A 279 5.96 14.95 2.31
C VAL A 279 7.26 15.16 1.54
N SER A 280 7.98 14.09 1.24
CA SER A 280 9.30 14.14 0.58
C SER A 280 9.45 12.97 -0.39
N ALA A 281 10.29 13.08 -1.41
CA ALA A 281 10.58 11.93 -2.26
C ALA A 281 11.40 10.85 -1.51
N ALA A 282 12.32 11.27 -0.64
CA ALA A 282 13.37 10.40 -0.10
C ALA A 282 13.85 10.74 1.33
N SER A 283 13.13 11.57 2.10
CA SER A 283 13.49 11.83 3.50
C SER A 283 13.42 10.53 4.33
N LEU A 284 14.37 10.39 5.26
CA LEU A 284 14.47 9.25 6.18
C LEU A 284 13.93 9.60 7.57
N SER A 285 13.85 10.89 7.90
CA SER A 285 13.31 11.40 9.17
C SER A 285 12.38 12.59 8.94
N ILE A 286 11.48 12.84 9.89
CA ILE A 286 10.64 14.04 9.96
C ILE A 286 11.45 15.32 10.24
N GLU A 287 12.70 15.17 10.70
CA GLU A 287 13.61 16.29 10.97
C GLU A 287 14.38 16.73 9.70
N ASP A 288 14.34 15.92 8.63
CA ASP A 288 15.00 16.25 7.36
C ASP A 288 14.34 17.46 6.69
N ILE A 289 15.13 18.24 5.96
CA ILE A 289 14.56 19.18 4.98
C ILE A 289 13.94 18.35 3.84
N HIS A 290 12.63 18.51 3.64
CA HIS A 290 11.86 17.72 2.69
C HIS A 290 11.92 18.30 1.27
N TYR A 291 12.11 17.42 0.27
CA TYR A 291 12.17 17.79 -1.14
C TYR A 291 11.37 16.80 -1.97
N GLY A 292 10.72 17.27 -3.04
CA GLY A 292 10.08 16.40 -4.03
C GLY A 292 8.80 15.70 -3.58
N GLY A 293 8.20 16.12 -2.47
CA GLY A 293 6.85 15.72 -2.06
C GLY A 293 5.76 16.18 -3.04
N GLY A 294 4.50 15.91 -2.70
CA GLY A 294 3.34 16.28 -3.50
C GLY A 294 2.17 15.32 -3.36
N TYR A 295 1.08 15.64 -4.04
CA TYR A 295 -0.12 14.81 -4.07
C TYR A 295 -0.01 13.70 -5.12
N PHE A 296 -0.54 12.54 -4.76
CA PHE A 296 -0.66 11.36 -5.61
C PHE A 296 -2.12 10.91 -5.65
N GLN A 297 -2.57 10.51 -6.84
CA GLN A 297 -3.89 9.96 -7.07
C GLN A 297 -3.79 8.48 -7.45
N ALA A 298 -4.69 7.66 -6.92
CA ALA A 298 -4.84 6.28 -7.28
C ALA A 298 -5.51 6.13 -8.65
N VAL A 299 -4.84 5.41 -9.56
CA VAL A 299 -5.37 5.09 -10.89
C VAL A 299 -5.17 3.61 -11.23
N ARG A 300 -5.86 3.11 -12.24
CA ARG A 300 -5.64 1.73 -12.73
C ARG A 300 -4.26 1.63 -13.36
N LYS A 301 -3.50 0.58 -13.02
CA LYS A 301 -2.12 0.38 -13.51
C LYS A 301 -1.98 0.45 -15.03
N GLN A 302 -2.79 -0.31 -15.77
CA GLN A 302 -2.72 -0.39 -17.24
C GLN A 302 -1.25 -0.56 -17.73
N SER A 303 -0.77 0.33 -18.60
CA SER A 303 0.61 0.35 -19.12
C SER A 303 1.60 1.16 -18.28
N LEU A 304 1.16 1.71 -17.13
CA LEU A 304 2.02 2.50 -16.25
C LEU A 304 3.05 1.60 -15.56
N VAL A 305 4.28 2.09 -15.48
CA VAL A 305 5.44 1.40 -14.91
C VAL A 305 6.02 2.20 -13.77
N GLU A 306 6.66 1.53 -12.81
CA GLU A 306 7.39 2.20 -11.73
C GLU A 306 8.54 3.03 -12.32
N ASP A 307 8.58 4.30 -11.97
CA ASP A 307 9.63 5.23 -12.39
C ASP A 307 10.38 5.87 -11.22
N GLY A 308 9.94 5.63 -9.98
CA GLY A 308 10.60 6.10 -8.76
C GLY A 308 10.32 7.55 -8.40
N GLY A 309 9.37 8.24 -9.05
CA GLY A 309 9.05 9.63 -8.69
C GLY A 309 7.67 10.16 -9.12
N VAL A 310 7.18 9.76 -10.29
CA VAL A 310 5.87 10.15 -10.84
C VAL A 310 4.86 9.02 -10.70
N THR A 311 5.26 7.79 -11.04
CA THR A 311 4.45 6.58 -10.91
C THR A 311 5.07 5.67 -9.87
N ILE A 312 4.33 5.44 -8.78
CA ILE A 312 4.72 4.54 -7.70
C ILE A 312 3.80 3.32 -7.76
N VAL A 313 4.39 2.15 -7.99
CA VAL A 313 3.68 0.89 -8.15
C VAL A 313 3.82 0.07 -6.86
N PRO A 314 2.73 -0.11 -6.10
CA PRO A 314 2.75 -0.96 -4.91
C PRO A 314 3.10 -2.42 -5.24
N PRO A 315 3.59 -3.21 -4.27
CA PRO A 315 4.01 -4.60 -4.49
C PRO A 315 2.85 -5.55 -4.85
N SER A 316 1.61 -5.18 -4.53
CA SER A 316 0.40 -5.94 -4.82
C SER A 316 -0.76 -5.01 -5.20
N GLY A 317 -1.79 -5.57 -5.83
CA GLY A 317 -2.97 -4.82 -6.28
C GLY A 317 -2.95 -4.45 -7.76
N SER A 318 -4.07 -3.90 -8.25
CA SER A 318 -4.28 -3.49 -9.65
C SER A 318 -4.23 -1.97 -9.84
N LEU A 319 -4.06 -1.21 -8.76
CA LEU A 319 -3.98 0.24 -8.73
C LEU A 319 -2.54 0.70 -8.46
N VAL A 320 -2.23 1.91 -8.93
CA VAL A 320 -0.93 2.56 -8.74
C VAL A 320 -1.14 4.00 -8.31
N TRP A 321 -0.15 4.57 -7.63
CA TRP A 321 -0.13 5.99 -7.29
C TRP A 321 0.54 6.77 -8.41
N VAL A 322 -0.15 7.79 -8.91
CA VAL A 322 0.38 8.70 -9.92
C VAL A 322 0.36 10.12 -9.37
N ARG A 323 1.49 10.82 -9.47
CA ARG A 323 1.61 12.21 -9.06
C ARG A 323 0.60 13.08 -9.83
N VAL A 324 -0.10 13.96 -9.13
CA VAL A 324 -1.17 14.79 -9.71
C VAL A 324 -0.61 15.87 -10.63
N ASP A 325 0.44 16.58 -10.20
CA ASP A 325 1.17 17.55 -11.03
C ASP A 325 2.29 16.84 -11.81
N ARG A 326 2.25 16.92 -13.15
CA ARG A 326 3.18 16.23 -14.06
C ARG A 326 3.78 17.13 -15.14
N GLU A 327 3.39 18.41 -15.17
CA GLU A 327 3.81 19.30 -16.26
C GLU A 327 5.26 19.76 -16.11
N SER A 328 5.77 19.79 -14.88
CA SER A 328 7.12 20.29 -14.57
C SER A 328 7.92 19.27 -13.75
N PRO A 329 8.31 18.12 -14.35
CA PRO A 329 9.09 17.12 -13.64
C PRO A 329 10.42 17.70 -13.18
N CYS A 330 10.82 17.37 -11.95
CA CYS A 330 12.04 17.89 -11.37
C CYS A 330 12.87 16.78 -10.72
N LEU A 331 14.18 17.01 -10.61
CA LEU A 331 15.12 16.01 -10.07
C LEU A 331 14.73 15.58 -8.64
N THR A 332 14.19 16.50 -7.84
CA THR A 332 13.79 16.20 -6.46
C THR A 332 12.65 15.20 -6.36
N TRP A 333 11.78 15.09 -7.37
CA TRP A 333 10.70 14.08 -7.38
C TRP A 333 11.23 12.64 -7.37
N PHE A 334 12.46 12.44 -7.82
CA PHE A 334 13.15 11.14 -7.87
C PHE A 334 14.14 10.94 -6.73
N GLY A 335 14.11 11.83 -5.72
CA GLY A 335 14.92 11.71 -4.51
C GLY A 335 16.20 12.54 -4.46
N VAL A 336 16.50 13.35 -5.47
CA VAL A 336 17.67 14.26 -5.41
C VAL A 336 17.48 15.26 -4.27
N ARG A 337 18.47 15.34 -3.37
CA ARG A 337 18.47 16.19 -2.17
C ARG A 337 19.65 17.17 -2.24
N PRO A 338 19.43 18.44 -2.60
CA PRO A 338 20.50 19.44 -2.58
C PRO A 338 20.96 19.72 -1.13
N ASN A 339 22.22 20.14 -0.98
CA ASN A 339 22.86 20.53 0.29
C ASN A 339 22.85 19.44 1.38
N SER A 340 22.71 18.17 1.01
CA SER A 340 22.57 17.06 1.96
C SER A 340 23.87 16.27 2.22
N ASN A 341 24.97 16.61 1.52
CA ASN A 341 26.26 15.88 1.57
C ASN A 341 26.16 14.38 1.25
N ILE A 342 25.14 13.96 0.52
CA ILE A 342 24.99 12.59 0.02
C ILE A 342 25.38 12.50 -1.46
N ASP A 343 25.72 11.29 -1.91
CA ASP A 343 25.81 10.99 -3.33
C ASP A 343 24.41 10.77 -3.92
N ASN A 344 24.01 11.65 -4.86
CA ASN A 344 22.70 11.62 -5.52
C ASN A 344 22.74 10.89 -6.88
N GLN A 345 23.80 10.16 -7.21
CA GLN A 345 23.97 9.59 -8.55
C GLN A 345 22.82 8.66 -8.96
N ASN A 346 22.32 7.83 -8.03
CA ASN A 346 21.24 6.89 -8.32
C ASN A 346 19.92 7.62 -8.63
N GLU A 347 19.64 8.68 -7.88
CA GLU A 347 18.46 9.52 -8.02
C GLU A 347 18.52 10.33 -9.32
N ILE A 348 19.69 10.86 -9.67
CA ILE A 348 19.94 11.53 -10.96
C ILE A 348 19.71 10.56 -12.12
N ASN A 349 20.24 9.33 -12.04
CA ASN A 349 20.05 8.33 -13.09
C ASN A 349 18.57 7.96 -13.28
N LYS A 350 17.81 7.81 -12.18
CA LYS A 350 16.36 7.57 -12.24
C LYS A 350 15.62 8.73 -12.91
N ALA A 351 15.90 9.96 -12.46
CA ALA A 351 15.25 11.15 -12.99
C ALA A 351 15.53 11.33 -14.50
N THR A 352 16.80 11.25 -14.90
CA THR A 352 17.22 11.43 -16.30
C THR A 352 16.69 10.32 -17.21
N LEU A 353 16.54 9.09 -16.70
CA LEU A 353 15.85 8.01 -17.42
C LEU A 353 14.36 8.30 -17.59
N TYR A 354 13.68 8.88 -16.59
CA TYR A 354 12.31 9.35 -16.76
C TYR A 354 12.22 10.42 -17.84
N GLY A 355 13.13 11.41 -17.83
CA GLY A 355 13.21 12.45 -18.86
C GLY A 355 13.40 11.86 -20.26
N LYS A 356 14.28 10.86 -20.40
CA LYS A 356 14.48 10.11 -21.65
C LYS A 356 13.17 9.44 -22.11
N ASN A 357 12.54 8.64 -21.25
CA ASN A 357 11.39 7.83 -21.63
C ASN A 357 10.13 8.66 -21.93
N ASN A 358 10.06 9.89 -21.41
CA ASN A 358 8.91 10.79 -21.59
C ASN A 358 9.23 12.00 -22.49
N HIS A 359 10.42 12.03 -23.10
CA HIS A 359 10.88 13.14 -23.94
C HIS A 359 10.69 14.53 -23.29
N THR A 360 11.14 14.68 -22.04
CA THR A 360 10.94 15.89 -21.25
C THR A 360 12.19 16.32 -20.51
N SER A 361 12.34 17.64 -20.33
CA SER A 361 13.42 18.23 -19.54
C SER A 361 13.03 18.31 -18.06
N LEU A 362 14.03 18.16 -17.19
CA LEU A 362 13.85 18.10 -15.75
C LEU A 362 14.33 19.39 -15.10
N LEU A 363 13.52 19.95 -14.20
CA LEU A 363 13.96 21.06 -13.37
C LEU A 363 14.95 20.57 -12.30
N ALA A 364 16.11 21.22 -12.19
CA ALA A 364 17.04 20.99 -11.09
C ALA A 364 16.80 22.00 -9.95
N PRO A 365 16.91 21.57 -8.68
CA PRO A 365 16.76 22.48 -7.55
C PRO A 365 17.96 23.44 -7.43
N SER A 366 17.79 24.49 -6.64
CA SER A 366 18.92 25.29 -6.15
C SER A 366 19.68 24.55 -5.05
N GLY A 367 20.96 24.85 -4.90
CA GLY A 367 21.87 24.23 -3.94
C GLY A 367 22.89 23.31 -4.59
N VAL A 368 23.73 22.71 -3.75
CA VAL A 368 24.81 21.81 -4.16
C VAL A 368 24.28 20.38 -4.22
N ILE A 369 24.28 19.79 -5.41
CA ILE A 369 23.92 18.41 -5.69
C ILE A 369 25.22 17.62 -5.86
N GLN A 370 25.58 16.84 -4.85
CA GLN A 370 26.76 15.99 -4.91
C GLN A 370 26.45 14.66 -5.62
N TYR A 371 27.36 14.22 -6.48
CA TYR A 371 27.20 13.01 -7.30
C TYR A 371 28.57 12.39 -7.63
N SER A 372 28.65 11.08 -7.89
CA SER A 372 29.95 10.39 -8.06
C SER A 372 30.37 10.08 -9.50
N THR A 373 29.46 9.82 -10.43
CA THR A 373 29.80 9.55 -11.84
C THR A 373 29.45 10.75 -12.72
N GLY A 374 29.03 10.57 -13.97
CA GLY A 374 28.61 11.68 -14.84
C GLY A 374 27.10 11.88 -14.83
N VAL A 375 26.65 13.12 -15.05
CA VAL A 375 25.22 13.42 -15.24
C VAL A 375 24.83 13.14 -16.70
N PRO A 376 23.98 12.14 -16.98
CA PRO A 376 23.56 11.84 -18.35
C PRO A 376 22.44 12.76 -18.82
N ILE A 377 22.60 13.32 -20.01
CA ILE A 377 21.60 14.14 -20.72
C ILE A 377 21.21 13.39 -21.98
N TYR A 378 20.03 12.78 -21.99
CA TYR A 378 19.59 11.95 -23.11
C TYR A 378 18.95 12.78 -24.24
N SER A 379 18.87 12.18 -25.43
CA SER A 379 18.08 12.72 -26.53
C SER A 379 16.65 13.07 -26.10
N ARG A 380 16.14 14.21 -26.58
CA ARG A 380 14.80 14.75 -26.31
C ARG A 380 14.52 14.96 -24.82
N SER A 381 15.57 15.11 -24.02
CA SER A 381 15.50 15.30 -22.57
C SER A 381 16.44 16.42 -22.17
N GLY A 382 16.51 16.73 -20.89
CA GLY A 382 17.34 17.82 -20.43
C GLY A 382 17.33 18.06 -18.94
N ILE A 383 18.18 18.99 -18.52
CA ILE A 383 18.20 19.53 -17.17
C ILE A 383 18.20 21.07 -17.26
N VAL A 384 17.27 21.68 -16.54
CA VAL A 384 17.12 23.13 -16.43
C VAL A 384 17.25 23.52 -14.97
N GLY A 385 18.39 24.08 -14.60
CA GLY A 385 18.66 24.61 -13.27
C GLY A 385 18.13 26.02 -13.06
N LYS A 386 18.47 26.60 -11.92
CA LYS A 386 18.02 27.93 -11.48
C LYS A 386 19.00 29.06 -11.80
N GLY A 387 20.07 28.77 -12.54
CA GLY A 387 21.13 29.68 -12.95
C GLY A 387 22.51 29.24 -12.44
N LYS A 388 23.57 29.78 -13.06
CA LYS A 388 24.96 29.66 -12.58
C LYS A 388 25.05 30.06 -11.10
N ASP A 389 25.87 29.32 -10.35
CA ASP A 389 26.09 29.46 -8.90
C ASP A 389 24.84 29.30 -8.01
N LYS A 390 23.68 28.99 -8.59
CA LYS A 390 22.45 28.65 -7.86
C LYS A 390 22.19 27.15 -7.88
N THR A 391 22.17 26.54 -9.05
CA THR A 391 22.15 25.07 -9.18
C THR A 391 23.57 24.61 -9.41
N ILE A 392 24.13 23.85 -8.47
CA ILE A 392 25.53 23.42 -8.51
C ILE A 392 25.56 21.89 -8.53
N PHE A 393 26.03 21.31 -9.62
CA PHE A 393 26.39 19.90 -9.68
C PHE A 393 27.86 19.76 -9.25
N GLU A 394 28.09 19.06 -8.15
CA GLU A 394 29.43 18.88 -7.58
C GLU A 394 29.86 17.40 -7.63
N LYS A 395 30.75 17.08 -8.57
CA LYS A 395 31.25 15.71 -8.75
C LYS A 395 32.22 15.34 -7.63
N THR A 396 32.01 14.20 -6.97
CA THR A 396 32.75 13.80 -5.76
C THR A 396 33.88 12.81 -6.00
N THR A 397 33.90 12.12 -7.15
CA THR A 397 34.96 11.17 -7.52
C THR A 397 35.34 11.30 -9.00
N ASN A 398 36.36 10.58 -9.46
CA ASN A 398 36.67 10.37 -10.88
C ASN A 398 36.06 9.05 -11.40
N ASN A 399 35.01 8.55 -10.75
CA ASN A 399 34.30 7.37 -11.22
C ASN A 399 33.74 7.65 -12.62
N LYS A 400 33.84 6.63 -13.48
CA LYS A 400 33.49 6.73 -14.89
C LYS A 400 32.03 6.34 -15.12
N PHE A 401 31.37 7.05 -16.02
CA PHE A 401 30.07 6.68 -16.57
C PHE A 401 30.28 5.76 -17.78
N ILE A 402 29.43 4.74 -17.92
CA ILE A 402 29.52 3.77 -19.03
C ILE A 402 28.51 4.14 -20.12
N VAL A 403 28.99 4.36 -21.34
CA VAL A 403 28.17 4.61 -22.54
C VAL A 403 28.51 3.53 -23.57
N GLY A 404 27.59 2.59 -23.80
CA GLY A 404 27.88 1.38 -24.58
C GLY A 404 29.05 0.61 -23.98
N THR A 405 30.14 0.46 -24.73
CA THR A 405 31.41 -0.15 -24.28
C THR A 405 32.45 0.87 -23.80
N THR A 406 32.16 2.17 -23.89
CA THR A 406 33.08 3.26 -23.55
C THR A 406 32.92 3.67 -22.09
N SER A 407 34.04 3.89 -21.40
CA SER A 407 34.09 4.31 -19.98
C SER A 407 34.67 5.71 -19.87
N LEU A 408 33.86 6.66 -19.40
CA LEU A 408 34.13 8.10 -19.50
C LEU A 408 34.11 8.79 -18.14
N ASP A 409 35.18 9.51 -17.81
CA ASP A 409 35.20 10.41 -16.65
C ASP A 409 34.76 11.81 -17.09
N ALA A 410 33.50 12.14 -16.85
CA ALA A 410 32.93 13.43 -17.24
C ALA A 410 32.01 13.99 -16.16
N MET A 411 31.88 15.31 -16.08
CA MET A 411 30.90 15.94 -15.18
C MET A 411 29.47 15.77 -15.71
N ALA A 412 29.28 16.01 -17.01
CA ALA A 412 28.03 15.78 -17.73
C ALA A 412 28.31 15.16 -19.10
N LEU A 413 27.37 14.37 -19.61
CA LEU A 413 27.49 13.71 -20.91
C LEU A 413 26.18 13.80 -21.67
N THR A 414 26.23 14.10 -22.97
CA THR A 414 25.05 13.99 -23.85
C THR A 414 25.03 12.61 -24.49
N ILE A 415 23.92 11.88 -24.36
CA ILE A 415 23.81 10.48 -24.74
C ILE A 415 22.70 10.29 -25.79
N PRO A 416 23.01 9.70 -26.97
CA PRO A 416 22.02 9.39 -27.99
C PRO A 416 21.05 8.28 -27.56
N ASP A 417 19.99 8.06 -28.34
CA ASP A 417 19.08 6.92 -28.11
C ASP A 417 19.79 5.60 -28.38
N VAL A 418 20.59 5.56 -29.44
CA VAL A 418 21.44 4.45 -29.83
C VAL A 418 22.89 4.94 -29.83
N TYR A 419 23.71 4.41 -28.92
CA TYR A 419 25.12 4.77 -28.92
C TYR A 419 25.87 4.04 -30.04
N ASP A 420 26.15 4.78 -31.11
CA ASP A 420 26.99 4.35 -32.21
C ASP A 420 27.97 5.50 -32.58
N PRO A 421 29.26 5.38 -32.22
CA PRO A 421 30.25 6.43 -32.45
C PRO A 421 30.51 6.68 -33.95
N ASP A 422 30.28 5.68 -34.81
CA ASP A 422 30.54 5.77 -36.25
C ASP A 422 29.27 5.77 -37.10
N GLY A 423 28.11 5.54 -36.47
CA GLY A 423 26.81 5.56 -37.12
C GLY A 423 26.49 6.89 -37.81
N THR A 424 25.67 6.81 -38.86
CA THR A 424 25.21 7.99 -39.62
C THR A 424 23.72 8.28 -39.41
N GLY A 425 22.99 7.38 -38.75
CA GLY A 425 21.58 7.55 -38.41
C GLY A 425 21.35 8.67 -37.39
N GLY A 426 20.22 9.36 -37.45
CA GLY A 426 19.90 10.45 -36.53
C GLY A 426 19.77 10.02 -35.06
N ASP A 427 19.42 8.76 -34.81
CA ASP A 427 19.37 8.10 -33.50
C ASP A 427 20.73 7.90 -32.85
N SER A 428 21.81 7.94 -33.65
CA SER A 428 23.20 7.91 -33.20
C SER A 428 23.74 9.28 -32.72
N PHE A 429 22.92 10.32 -32.81
CA PHE A 429 23.21 11.64 -32.25
C PHE A 429 22.34 11.89 -31.01
N CYS A 430 22.92 12.55 -30.01
CA CYS A 430 22.11 13.13 -28.95
C CYS A 430 21.38 14.34 -29.54
N ILE A 431 20.06 14.24 -29.69
CA ILE A 431 19.27 15.29 -30.35
C ILE A 431 18.27 15.93 -29.41
N LEU A 432 17.96 17.22 -29.64
CA LEU A 432 16.97 17.95 -28.83
C LEU A 432 17.30 17.90 -27.32
N ALA A 433 18.60 17.84 -26.99
CA ALA A 433 19.06 17.89 -25.62
C ALA A 433 19.02 19.33 -25.10
N VAL A 434 18.60 19.50 -23.86
CA VAL A 434 18.59 20.81 -23.18
C VAL A 434 19.43 20.73 -21.92
N LEU A 435 20.49 21.53 -21.83
CA LEU A 435 21.24 21.69 -20.59
C LEU A 435 21.37 23.18 -20.30
N SER A 436 20.83 23.62 -19.16
CA SER A 436 20.89 25.03 -18.82
C SER A 436 20.85 25.39 -17.35
N GLY A 437 21.40 26.56 -17.03
CA GLY A 437 21.21 27.25 -15.75
C GLY A 437 21.91 26.55 -14.57
N ALA A 438 23.16 26.13 -14.72
CA ALA A 438 23.88 25.40 -13.67
C ALA A 438 25.40 25.60 -13.70
N THR A 439 26.04 25.43 -12.54
CA THR A 439 27.50 25.28 -12.40
C THR A 439 27.84 23.81 -12.19
N PHE A 440 28.82 23.28 -12.92
CA PHE A 440 29.40 21.96 -12.75
C PHE A 440 30.84 22.09 -12.27
N ARG A 441 31.19 21.42 -11.18
CA ARG A 441 32.53 21.49 -10.60
C ARG A 441 32.95 20.17 -9.95
N ARG A 442 34.24 20.03 -9.68
CA ARG A 442 34.82 18.90 -8.93
C ARG A 442 34.99 19.27 -7.45
N LYS A 443 34.41 18.46 -6.55
CA LYS A 443 34.65 18.58 -5.10
C LYS A 443 36.12 18.31 -4.76
N ASN A 444 36.72 19.12 -3.89
CA ASN A 444 38.09 18.92 -3.41
C ASN A 444 39.12 18.78 -4.55
N ILE A 445 38.96 19.57 -5.62
CA ILE A 445 39.96 19.64 -6.70
C ILE A 445 41.30 20.08 -6.11
N THR A 446 42.38 19.36 -6.41
CA THR A 446 43.73 19.67 -5.91
C THR A 446 44.65 20.12 -7.04
N ASP A 447 44.61 19.40 -8.15
CA ASP A 447 45.40 19.65 -9.36
C ASP A 447 44.79 18.89 -10.55
N ARG A 448 45.53 18.73 -11.65
CA ARG A 448 45.08 17.95 -12.82
C ARG A 448 44.89 16.45 -12.54
N SER A 449 45.47 15.88 -11.49
CA SER A 449 45.43 14.43 -11.23
C SER A 449 44.04 13.95 -10.81
N ASN A 450 43.24 14.81 -10.17
CA ASN A 450 41.87 14.52 -9.76
C ASN A 450 40.81 15.37 -10.50
N ALA A 451 41.22 16.11 -11.53
CA ALA A 451 40.34 16.78 -12.47
C ALA A 451 39.58 15.77 -13.34
N PRO A 452 38.28 15.96 -13.61
CA PRO A 452 37.57 15.16 -14.59
C PRO A 452 38.18 15.31 -15.99
N ALA A 453 38.19 14.22 -16.76
CA ALA A 453 38.70 14.28 -18.13
C ALA A 453 37.87 15.25 -18.99
N TYR A 454 36.54 15.21 -18.86
CA TYR A 454 35.64 16.08 -19.61
C TYR A 454 34.71 16.86 -18.68
N SER A 455 34.47 18.13 -18.97
CA SER A 455 33.38 18.86 -18.31
C SER A 455 32.06 18.49 -18.95
N LEU A 456 31.94 18.70 -20.26
CA LEU A 456 30.82 18.25 -21.08
C LEU A 456 31.33 17.36 -22.21
N TRP A 457 31.04 16.07 -22.12
CA TRP A 457 31.35 15.11 -23.18
C TRP A 457 30.15 14.93 -24.10
N SER A 458 30.35 15.21 -25.39
CA SER A 458 29.30 15.27 -26.39
C SER A 458 29.80 14.76 -27.74
N GLN A 459 30.21 13.48 -27.81
CA GLN A 459 30.79 12.90 -29.03
C GLN A 459 29.96 13.21 -30.28
N LYS A 460 28.65 13.02 -30.19
CA LYS A 460 27.70 13.30 -31.27
C LYS A 460 26.49 14.04 -30.73
N LEU A 461 26.39 15.32 -31.07
CA LEU A 461 25.37 16.23 -30.55
C LEU A 461 24.71 17.00 -31.69
N ALA A 462 23.39 17.04 -31.71
CA ALA A 462 22.69 17.82 -32.71
C ALA A 462 21.40 18.48 -32.24
N VAL A 463 21.00 19.56 -32.91
CA VAL A 463 19.70 20.23 -32.68
C VAL A 463 19.44 20.51 -31.19
N SER A 464 20.48 20.88 -30.44
CA SER A 464 20.44 20.94 -28.97
C SER A 464 20.75 22.34 -28.45
N THR A 465 20.33 22.61 -27.21
CA THR A 465 20.51 23.91 -26.55
C THR A 465 21.34 23.74 -25.28
N ILE A 466 22.52 24.35 -25.26
CA ILE A 466 23.47 24.36 -24.15
C ILE A 466 23.68 25.81 -23.73
N LYS A 467 23.05 26.24 -22.62
CA LYS A 467 23.02 27.68 -22.29
C LYS A 467 23.09 28.01 -20.81
N ASP A 468 23.65 29.16 -20.47
CA ASP A 468 23.79 29.63 -19.09
C ASP A 468 24.44 28.58 -18.17
N LEU A 469 25.63 28.11 -18.57
CA LEU A 469 26.38 27.08 -17.84
C LEU A 469 27.76 27.57 -17.44
N ARG A 470 28.25 27.07 -16.31
CA ARG A 470 29.66 27.17 -15.92
C ARG A 470 30.21 25.78 -15.66
N PHE A 471 31.36 25.47 -16.22
CA PHE A 471 32.10 24.25 -15.98
C PHE A 471 33.49 24.60 -15.45
N GLU A 472 33.92 23.94 -14.38
CA GLU A 472 35.16 24.26 -13.68
C GLU A 472 36.09 23.05 -13.63
N CYS A 473 37.30 23.20 -14.17
CA CYS A 473 38.45 22.31 -14.01
C CYS A 473 38.36 20.94 -14.72
N GLY A 474 37.58 20.79 -15.79
CA GLY A 474 37.65 19.60 -16.64
C GLY A 474 38.71 19.73 -17.75
N ASN A 475 39.55 18.70 -17.91
CA ASN A 475 40.74 18.74 -18.79
C ASN A 475 40.40 19.13 -20.23
N PHE A 476 39.24 18.66 -20.70
CA PHE A 476 38.51 19.22 -21.81
C PHE A 476 37.26 19.92 -21.26
N GLY A 477 37.03 21.18 -21.63
CA GLY A 477 35.80 21.89 -21.27
C GLY A 477 34.61 21.28 -22.02
N PHE A 478 34.41 21.66 -23.27
CA PHE A 478 33.54 20.95 -24.21
C PHE A 478 34.36 20.03 -25.11
N TRP A 479 33.89 18.81 -25.32
CA TRP A 479 34.48 17.89 -26.30
C TRP A 479 33.39 17.23 -27.15
N GLY A 480 33.54 17.29 -28.47
CA GLY A 480 32.70 16.56 -29.42
C GLY A 480 33.42 16.20 -30.71
N GLU A 481 32.94 15.17 -31.40
CA GLU A 481 33.47 14.73 -32.70
C GLU A 481 32.58 15.19 -33.85
N ASN A 482 31.26 14.99 -33.76
CA ASN A 482 30.32 15.38 -34.80
C ASN A 482 29.15 16.17 -34.20
N VAL A 483 29.23 17.49 -34.32
CA VAL A 483 28.39 18.42 -33.58
C VAL A 483 27.69 19.37 -34.55
N TRP A 484 26.36 19.29 -34.69
CA TRP A 484 25.65 20.10 -35.69
C TRP A 484 24.31 20.72 -35.27
N SER A 485 24.02 21.92 -35.77
CA SER A 485 22.76 22.63 -35.53
C SER A 485 22.48 22.94 -34.05
N ASN A 486 23.49 23.32 -33.26
CA ASN A 486 23.32 23.57 -31.84
C ASN A 486 23.41 25.05 -31.48
N ILE A 487 22.85 25.40 -30.32
CA ILE A 487 23.01 26.70 -29.68
C ILE A 487 23.89 26.52 -28.43
N PHE A 488 24.99 27.25 -28.39
CA PHE A 488 25.85 27.44 -27.22
C PHE A 488 25.75 28.91 -26.79
N GLU A 489 25.14 29.20 -25.65
CA GLU A 489 24.87 30.57 -25.24
C GLU A 489 25.26 30.84 -23.79
N SER A 490 26.13 31.83 -23.54
CA SER A 490 26.59 32.19 -22.19
C SER A 490 27.16 30.97 -21.44
N VAL A 491 28.08 30.25 -22.05
CA VAL A 491 28.72 29.05 -21.48
C VAL A 491 30.15 29.37 -21.09
N GLN A 492 30.55 29.02 -19.87
CA GLN A 492 31.89 29.25 -19.33
C GLN A 492 32.62 27.93 -19.10
N PHE A 493 33.85 27.81 -19.60
CA PHE A 493 34.79 26.73 -19.30
C PHE A 493 36.01 27.32 -18.62
N LEU A 494 36.19 27.02 -17.34
CA LEU A 494 37.22 27.62 -16.48
C LEU A 494 38.20 26.54 -16.03
N GLY A 495 39.40 26.55 -16.58
CA GLY A 495 40.48 25.65 -16.20
C GLY A 495 41.18 26.05 -14.91
N LEU A 496 42.03 25.16 -14.42
CA LEU A 496 42.91 25.41 -13.28
C LEU A 496 43.99 26.45 -13.63
N GLY A 497 44.49 27.21 -12.66
CA GLY A 497 45.60 28.16 -12.88
C GLY A 497 46.92 27.55 -13.37
N ILE A 498 47.04 26.21 -13.37
CA ILE A 498 48.15 25.46 -13.98
C ILE A 498 47.90 25.07 -15.45
N GLY A 499 46.76 25.47 -16.02
CA GLY A 499 46.34 25.14 -17.38
C GLY A 499 45.75 23.74 -17.50
N GLN A 500 44.78 23.61 -18.40
CA GLN A 500 44.24 22.34 -18.89
C GLN A 500 44.32 22.27 -20.42
N TYR A 501 43.95 21.14 -21.04
CA TYR A 501 44.26 20.92 -22.45
C TYR A 501 43.44 21.82 -23.40
N ALA A 502 42.12 21.67 -23.46
CA ALA A 502 41.28 22.44 -24.38
C ALA A 502 39.97 22.90 -23.73
N GLY A 503 39.63 24.18 -23.85
CA GLY A 503 38.39 24.71 -23.28
C GLY A 503 37.16 24.35 -24.12
N PHE A 504 37.27 24.38 -25.44
CA PHE A 504 36.20 23.98 -26.34
C PHE A 504 36.79 23.29 -27.56
N GLN A 505 36.46 22.02 -27.75
CA GLN A 505 36.97 21.22 -28.85
C GLN A 505 35.83 20.56 -29.63
N ILE A 506 35.80 20.82 -30.93
CA ILE A 506 35.10 19.98 -31.90
C ILE A 506 36.13 19.43 -32.88
N SER A 507 36.36 18.12 -32.84
CA SER A 507 37.37 17.48 -33.65
C SER A 507 37.09 15.99 -33.85
N LYS A 508 36.80 15.59 -35.08
CA LYS A 508 36.78 14.19 -35.52
C LYS A 508 38.09 13.83 -36.20
N TYR A 509 39.15 13.66 -35.40
CA TYR A 509 40.43 13.18 -35.92
C TYR A 509 40.52 11.65 -35.87
N ARG A 510 40.92 11.02 -36.97
CA ARG A 510 41.17 9.57 -37.06
C ARG A 510 42.56 9.36 -37.66
N THR A 511 43.39 8.55 -37.02
CA THR A 511 44.78 8.29 -37.47
C THR A 511 44.88 7.84 -38.93
N ALA A 512 43.88 7.11 -39.43
CA ALA A 512 43.86 6.61 -40.81
C ALA A 512 43.39 7.64 -41.86
N THR A 513 42.50 8.56 -41.50
CA THR A 513 41.81 9.47 -42.44
C THR A 513 42.00 10.95 -42.10
N GLY A 514 42.95 11.28 -41.21
CA GLY A 514 43.18 12.65 -40.76
C GLY A 514 41.95 13.27 -40.09
N TYR A 515 41.74 14.56 -40.35
CA TYR A 515 40.55 15.26 -39.86
C TYR A 515 39.36 14.92 -40.75
N ALA A 516 38.31 14.33 -40.20
CA ALA A 516 37.02 14.10 -40.87
C ALA A 516 36.01 15.23 -40.56
N LEU A 517 34.91 15.29 -41.31
CA LEU A 517 33.82 16.25 -41.06
C LEU A 517 33.32 16.16 -39.61
N SER A 518 33.40 17.29 -38.89
CA SER A 518 33.13 17.34 -37.45
C SER A 518 31.83 18.08 -37.10
N GLY A 519 31.04 18.44 -38.11
CA GLY A 519 29.68 18.97 -37.95
C GLY A 519 29.48 20.34 -38.59
N THR A 520 28.32 20.94 -38.32
CA THR A 520 27.79 22.03 -39.14
C THR A 520 26.84 22.96 -38.35
N SER A 521 26.63 24.22 -38.75
CA SER A 521 25.57 25.10 -38.22
C SER A 521 25.54 25.29 -36.69
N ASN A 522 26.69 25.43 -36.02
CA ASN A 522 26.67 25.78 -34.59
C ASN A 522 26.61 27.30 -34.42
N VAL A 523 25.80 27.75 -33.46
CA VAL A 523 25.76 29.14 -33.01
C VAL A 523 26.40 29.20 -31.63
N MET A 524 27.52 29.91 -31.54
CA MET A 524 28.24 30.14 -30.29
C MET A 524 28.13 31.62 -29.93
N ASN A 525 27.45 31.93 -28.85
CA ASN A 525 27.26 33.29 -28.36
C ASN A 525 27.74 33.40 -26.91
N MET A 526 28.71 34.28 -26.65
CA MET A 526 29.29 34.44 -25.30
C MET A 526 29.80 33.12 -24.70
N VAL A 527 30.47 32.30 -25.51
CA VAL A 527 31.23 31.16 -24.98
C VAL A 527 32.58 31.69 -24.49
N GLN A 528 32.86 31.50 -23.21
CA GLN A 528 34.01 32.08 -22.53
C GLN A 528 34.90 30.98 -21.98
N ILE A 529 36.20 31.09 -22.25
CA ILE A 529 37.17 30.07 -21.90
C ILE A 529 38.31 30.74 -21.15
N ALA A 530 38.73 30.13 -20.04
CA ALA A 530 39.88 30.63 -19.27
C ALA A 530 40.80 29.50 -18.82
N ASN A 531 42.11 29.74 -18.77
CA ASN A 531 43.12 28.84 -18.20
C ASN A 531 43.24 27.48 -18.92
N TYR A 532 43.29 27.50 -20.25
CA TYR A 532 43.55 26.32 -21.07
C TYR A 532 44.78 26.53 -21.96
N GLN A 533 45.37 25.46 -22.46
CA GLN A 533 46.42 25.49 -23.47
C GLN A 533 45.87 25.84 -24.83
N PHE A 534 44.70 25.29 -25.15
CA PHE A 534 43.93 25.67 -26.32
C PHE A 534 42.58 26.23 -25.88
N GLY A 535 42.26 27.45 -26.31
CA GLY A 535 40.94 28.03 -26.06
C GLY A 535 39.89 27.26 -26.85
N PHE A 536 39.80 27.57 -28.14
CA PHE A 536 38.93 26.90 -29.09
C PHE A 536 39.75 26.06 -30.08
N ILE A 537 39.39 24.78 -30.23
CA ILE A 537 39.83 23.89 -31.31
C ILE A 537 38.59 23.53 -32.11
N VAL A 538 38.51 23.99 -33.36
CA VAL A 538 37.34 23.80 -34.21
C VAL A 538 37.80 23.28 -35.57
N ASP A 539 37.66 21.98 -35.75
CA ASP A 539 38.19 21.26 -36.91
C ASP A 539 37.07 20.87 -37.87
N ASN A 540 37.29 20.96 -39.19
CA ASN A 540 36.34 20.58 -40.25
C ASN A 540 34.87 20.96 -39.95
N MET A 541 34.69 22.18 -39.45
CA MET A 541 33.39 22.71 -39.07
C MET A 541 32.82 23.57 -40.19
N GLN A 542 31.52 23.45 -40.44
CA GLN A 542 30.85 24.14 -41.54
C GLN A 542 29.88 25.21 -41.04
N TYR A 543 29.88 26.38 -41.71
CA TYR A 543 28.95 27.50 -41.55
C TYR A 543 28.53 27.78 -40.10
N THR A 544 29.52 27.82 -39.21
CA THR A 544 29.39 28.04 -37.77
C THR A 544 29.74 29.49 -37.44
N THR A 545 28.97 30.09 -36.54
CA THR A 545 29.16 31.48 -36.12
C THR A 545 29.55 31.57 -34.66
N MET A 546 30.55 32.38 -34.38
CA MET A 546 31.00 32.75 -33.03
C MET A 546 30.77 34.24 -32.81
N THR A 547 30.07 34.62 -31.75
CA THR A 547 29.76 36.01 -31.42
C THR A 547 30.12 36.28 -29.96
N CYS A 548 30.94 37.29 -29.72
CA CYS A 548 31.38 37.70 -28.37
C CYS A 548 31.99 36.54 -27.55
N CYS A 549 32.59 35.54 -28.21
CA CYS A 549 33.29 34.45 -27.54
C CYS A 549 34.69 34.93 -27.11
N THR A 550 35.16 34.52 -25.93
CA THR A 550 36.46 34.95 -25.40
C THR A 550 37.34 33.77 -25.00
N ALA A 551 38.65 33.94 -25.17
CA ALA A 551 39.67 32.99 -24.76
C ALA A 551 40.76 33.71 -23.96
N ASP A 552 40.73 33.50 -22.65
CA ASP A 552 41.46 34.29 -21.67
C ASP A 552 42.50 33.42 -20.95
N SER A 553 43.66 33.99 -20.62
CA SER A 553 44.74 33.26 -19.93
C SER A 553 45.07 31.92 -20.61
N ILE A 554 45.42 31.98 -21.89
CA ILE A 554 45.71 30.80 -22.70
C ILE A 554 47.21 30.54 -22.75
N PHE A 555 47.67 29.42 -22.18
CA PHE A 555 49.11 29.15 -22.00
C PHE A 555 49.43 27.65 -21.97
N PRO A 556 50.65 27.23 -22.37
CA PRO A 556 51.04 25.83 -22.32
C PRO A 556 50.91 25.28 -20.89
N MET A 557 50.35 24.08 -20.73
CA MET A 557 50.08 23.51 -19.41
C MET A 557 51.34 23.49 -18.54
N ILE A 558 51.26 24.10 -17.36
CA ILE A 558 52.39 24.20 -16.43
C ILE A 558 52.69 22.82 -15.85
N GLY A 559 53.94 22.37 -15.88
CA GLY A 559 54.33 21.05 -15.37
C GLY A 559 54.17 19.91 -16.37
N THR A 560 54.04 20.21 -17.66
CA THR A 560 54.15 19.26 -18.77
C THR A 560 55.25 19.73 -19.75
N ASP A 561 55.58 18.92 -20.76
CA ASP A 561 56.53 19.28 -21.83
C ASP A 561 55.89 20.12 -22.96
N GLU A 562 54.63 20.52 -22.78
CA GLU A 562 53.87 21.29 -23.76
C GLU A 562 54.44 22.72 -23.89
N LYS A 563 54.63 23.17 -25.13
CA LYS A 563 55.24 24.49 -25.42
C LYS A 563 54.37 25.40 -26.27
N ILE A 564 53.26 24.87 -26.78
CA ILE A 564 52.40 25.54 -27.76
C ILE A 564 51.06 25.80 -27.11
N ALA A 565 50.53 27.00 -27.29
CA ALA A 565 49.19 27.37 -26.89
C ALA A 565 48.54 28.19 -28.01
N ALA A 566 47.22 28.12 -28.11
CA ALA A 566 46.47 28.94 -29.05
C ALA A 566 45.08 29.31 -28.53
N ALA A 567 44.71 30.58 -28.62
CA ALA A 567 43.39 31.05 -28.20
C ALA A 567 42.29 30.51 -29.14
N TYR A 568 42.51 30.59 -30.45
CA TYR A 568 41.62 30.03 -31.45
C TYR A 568 42.42 29.23 -32.46
N ALA A 569 42.06 27.96 -32.67
CA ALA A 569 42.66 27.08 -33.65
C ALA A 569 41.58 26.46 -34.54
N PHE A 570 41.66 26.79 -35.82
CA PHE A 570 40.78 26.29 -36.87
C PHE A 570 41.57 25.42 -37.83
N TYR A 571 41.15 24.18 -37.98
CA TYR A 571 41.70 23.27 -38.99
C TYR A 571 40.61 22.95 -40.01
N ASN A 572 40.86 23.23 -41.29
CA ASN A 572 39.88 23.11 -42.37
C ASN A 572 38.53 23.84 -42.09
N PRO A 573 38.52 25.16 -41.78
CA PRO A 573 37.27 25.88 -41.54
C PRO A 573 36.48 26.09 -42.83
N PHE A 574 35.18 25.80 -42.85
CA PHE A 574 34.33 25.96 -44.03
C PHE A 574 33.22 26.99 -43.80
N GLY A 575 33.48 28.27 -44.11
CA GLY A 575 32.51 29.34 -43.95
C GLY A 575 32.30 29.77 -42.50
N ILE A 576 33.37 29.78 -41.70
CA ILE A 576 33.31 30.19 -40.29
C ILE A 576 33.24 31.72 -40.18
N THR A 577 32.40 32.24 -39.28
CA THR A 577 32.34 33.68 -38.99
C THR A 577 32.57 33.94 -37.51
N MET A 578 33.51 34.84 -37.19
CA MET A 578 33.74 35.36 -35.84
C MET A 578 33.32 36.82 -35.78
N ASN A 579 32.54 37.20 -34.78
CA ASN A 579 32.01 38.55 -34.59
C ASN A 579 32.34 39.06 -33.18
N SER A 580 33.21 40.06 -33.09
CA SER A 580 33.60 40.68 -31.82
C SER A 580 34.11 39.69 -30.77
N CYS A 581 34.79 38.62 -31.21
CA CYS A 581 35.50 37.71 -30.33
C CYS A 581 36.80 38.36 -29.82
N GLY A 582 37.34 37.86 -28.72
CA GLY A 582 38.54 38.46 -28.10
C GLY A 582 39.45 37.43 -27.42
N ALA A 583 40.73 37.77 -27.33
CA ALA A 583 41.71 36.99 -26.59
C ALA A 583 42.54 37.88 -25.67
N GLU A 584 42.73 37.41 -24.44
CA GLU A 584 43.42 38.13 -23.36
C GLU A 584 44.40 37.19 -22.64
N GLY A 585 45.57 37.68 -22.23
CA GLY A 585 46.49 36.87 -21.42
C GLY A 585 47.13 35.70 -22.17
N VAL A 586 47.20 35.75 -23.50
CA VAL A 586 47.63 34.60 -24.33
C VAL A 586 49.15 34.50 -24.43
N ARG A 587 49.71 33.33 -24.08
CA ARG A 587 51.12 32.93 -24.19
C ARG A 587 51.37 32.00 -25.39
N GLY A 588 50.90 32.41 -26.56
CA GLY A 588 50.91 31.59 -27.78
C GLY A 588 50.25 32.30 -28.95
N ASN A 589 49.70 31.54 -29.90
CA ASN A 589 48.97 32.08 -31.04
C ASN A 589 47.60 32.64 -30.61
N GLN A 590 47.21 33.77 -31.15
CA GLN A 590 45.90 34.37 -30.94
C GLN A 590 44.90 33.73 -31.89
N ILE A 591 45.32 33.48 -33.14
CA ILE A 591 44.52 32.74 -34.10
C ILE A 591 45.41 31.85 -34.99
N ILE A 592 45.02 30.59 -35.12
CA ILE A 592 45.58 29.63 -36.06
C ILE A 592 44.47 29.27 -37.04
N VAL A 593 44.76 29.40 -38.33
CA VAL A 593 43.93 28.88 -39.43
C VAL A 593 44.81 28.01 -40.29
N ARG A 594 44.52 26.71 -40.33
CA ARG A 594 45.30 25.75 -41.10
C ARG A 594 44.41 24.91 -41.99
N THR A 595 44.92 24.52 -43.16
CA THR A 595 44.38 23.35 -43.86
C THR A 595 45.26 22.14 -43.58
N ALA A 596 44.66 20.97 -43.62
CA ALA A 596 45.29 19.66 -43.48
C ALA A 596 44.73 18.69 -44.52
N ASN A 597 45.43 17.56 -44.73
CA ASN A 597 44.98 16.49 -45.61
C ASN A 597 43.56 16.02 -45.23
N TYR A 598 42.82 15.53 -46.23
CA TYR A 598 41.39 15.15 -46.13
C TYR A 598 40.42 16.35 -46.00
N MET A 599 40.69 17.39 -46.79
CA MET A 599 39.82 18.55 -46.92
C MET A 599 38.82 18.35 -48.08
N ASP A 600 37.52 18.30 -47.76
CA ASP A 600 36.45 18.04 -48.73
C ASP A 600 36.04 19.29 -49.54
N PHE A 601 36.15 20.47 -48.93
CA PHE A 601 35.68 21.74 -49.49
C PHE A 601 36.77 22.82 -49.47
N ASP A 602 36.49 23.97 -50.06
CA ASP A 602 37.38 25.14 -49.95
C ASP A 602 37.21 25.80 -48.57
N ALA A 603 38.34 26.08 -47.92
CA ALA A 603 38.35 26.62 -46.59
C ALA A 603 38.10 28.14 -46.62
N SER A 604 37.25 28.62 -45.71
CA SER A 604 36.98 30.04 -45.56
C SER A 604 36.63 30.41 -44.13
N ILE A 605 37.16 31.55 -43.69
CA ILE A 605 36.84 32.16 -42.39
C ILE A 605 36.86 33.69 -42.49
N THR A 606 35.88 34.33 -41.86
CA THR A 606 35.79 35.79 -41.71
C THR A 606 35.84 36.15 -40.22
N VAL A 607 36.73 37.08 -39.88
CA VAL A 607 37.01 37.51 -38.51
C VAL A 607 36.72 39.01 -38.42
N ASN A 608 35.59 39.36 -37.80
CA ASN A 608 35.11 40.73 -37.66
C ASN A 608 35.42 41.28 -36.27
N SER A 609 36.07 42.44 -36.22
CA SER A 609 36.34 43.22 -34.98
C SER A 609 37.03 42.41 -33.87
N PHE A 610 37.95 41.53 -34.23
CA PHE A 610 38.69 40.72 -33.27
C PHE A 610 39.77 41.50 -32.52
N ILE A 611 39.88 41.30 -31.21
CA ILE A 611 40.91 41.91 -30.39
C ILE A 611 41.81 40.82 -29.81
N GLY A 612 43.08 40.77 -30.23
CA GLY A 612 44.07 39.79 -29.76
C GLY A 612 45.32 40.40 -29.15
N CYS A 613 45.31 41.71 -28.86
CA CYS A 613 46.47 42.43 -28.34
C CYS A 613 46.45 42.68 -26.83
N ILE A 614 45.41 42.22 -26.12
CA ILE A 614 45.25 42.48 -24.68
C ILE A 614 46.11 41.50 -23.89
N GLU A 615 46.97 42.04 -23.01
CA GLU A 615 47.81 41.27 -22.08
C GLU A 615 48.58 40.09 -22.71
N GLN A 616 49.12 40.28 -23.92
CA GLN A 616 49.93 39.25 -24.56
C GLN A 616 51.10 38.83 -23.65
N GLN A 617 51.39 37.52 -23.60
CA GLN A 617 52.47 36.95 -22.82
C GLN A 617 53.53 36.32 -23.73
N ASN A 618 54.79 36.31 -23.30
CA ASN A 618 55.90 35.80 -24.11
C ASN A 618 55.77 34.28 -24.33
N PRO A 619 55.56 33.79 -25.57
CA PRO A 619 55.47 32.36 -25.87
C PRO A 619 56.73 31.58 -25.46
N LEU A 620 56.60 30.27 -25.19
CA LEU A 620 57.76 29.44 -24.81
C LEU A 620 58.68 29.11 -25.99
N ILE A 621 58.16 29.21 -27.21
CA ILE A 621 58.90 29.06 -28.47
C ILE A 621 58.52 30.19 -29.42
N SER A 622 59.36 30.49 -30.41
CA SER A 622 59.04 31.48 -31.44
C SER A 622 57.69 31.17 -32.09
N THR A 623 56.73 32.09 -31.90
CA THR A 623 55.33 31.90 -32.25
C THR A 623 54.80 33.20 -32.88
N PRO A 624 54.23 33.15 -34.09
CA PRO A 624 53.60 34.33 -34.67
C PRO A 624 52.27 34.63 -33.97
N ILE A 625 51.90 35.90 -33.82
CA ILE A 625 50.63 36.28 -33.20
C ILE A 625 49.42 35.62 -33.92
N PHE A 626 49.47 35.51 -35.24
CA PHE A 626 48.55 34.70 -36.01
C PHE A 626 49.28 33.81 -37.00
N ARG A 627 48.72 32.64 -37.29
CA ARG A 627 49.25 31.69 -38.27
C ARG A 627 48.19 31.29 -39.27
N ILE A 628 48.45 31.51 -40.54
CA ILE A 628 47.61 31.07 -41.66
C ILE A 628 48.46 30.17 -42.55
N GLU A 629 48.06 28.92 -42.74
CA GLU A 629 48.89 27.95 -43.46
C GLU A 629 48.03 26.97 -44.24
N ASN A 630 48.23 26.93 -45.56
CA ASN A 630 47.57 25.96 -46.43
C ASN A 630 48.53 24.85 -46.81
N THR A 631 48.23 23.64 -46.38
CA THR A 631 49.03 22.43 -46.68
C THR A 631 48.30 21.44 -47.59
N ALA A 632 47.02 21.68 -47.86
CA ALA A 632 46.12 20.74 -48.56
C ALA A 632 45.90 21.05 -50.05
N GLY A 633 46.38 22.19 -50.54
CA GLY A 633 46.39 22.54 -51.97
C GLY A 633 45.07 23.06 -52.56
N ARG A 634 43.93 22.97 -51.86
CA ARG A 634 42.69 23.67 -52.28
C ARG A 634 42.68 25.13 -51.83
N PHE A 635 41.60 25.85 -52.09
CA PHE A 635 41.50 27.27 -51.76
C PHE A 635 41.35 27.49 -50.23
N LEU A 636 42.09 28.45 -49.69
CA LEU A 636 41.93 28.97 -48.33
C LEU A 636 41.75 30.49 -48.39
N SER A 637 40.60 30.98 -47.91
CA SER A 637 40.34 32.43 -47.77
C SER A 637 40.18 32.84 -46.32
N VAL A 638 40.95 33.84 -45.90
CA VAL A 638 40.88 34.44 -44.56
C VAL A 638 40.67 35.93 -44.69
N ILE A 639 39.61 36.45 -44.07
CA ILE A 639 39.33 37.88 -43.99
C ILE A 639 39.44 38.32 -42.54
N PHE A 640 40.31 39.30 -42.27
CA PHE A 640 40.24 40.11 -41.05
C PHE A 640 39.59 41.44 -41.40
N ASN A 641 38.53 41.79 -40.68
CA ASN A 641 37.73 42.98 -40.94
C ASN A 641 37.60 43.80 -39.65
N GLY A 642 38.34 44.90 -39.56
CA GLY A 642 38.53 45.65 -38.32
C GLY A 642 39.33 44.86 -37.27
N GLY A 643 39.46 45.42 -36.07
CA GLY A 643 40.13 44.76 -34.94
C GLY A 643 41.62 45.12 -34.77
N ASN A 644 42.28 44.44 -33.83
CA ASN A 644 43.68 44.68 -33.45
C ASN A 644 44.41 43.37 -33.14
N LEU A 645 45.41 43.07 -33.97
CA LEU A 645 46.28 41.90 -33.97
C LEU A 645 47.76 42.32 -34.07
N ILE A 646 48.12 43.46 -33.46
CA ILE A 646 49.53 43.88 -33.37
C ILE A 646 50.28 43.00 -32.37
N ALA A 647 51.49 42.58 -32.73
CA ALA A 647 52.34 41.81 -31.82
C ALA A 647 53.04 42.76 -30.86
N ASN A 648 53.08 42.43 -29.57
CA ASN A 648 53.82 43.21 -28.59
C ASN A 648 55.32 43.01 -28.80
N SER A 649 55.97 44.04 -29.35
CA SER A 649 57.38 44.02 -29.72
C SER A 649 58.35 43.84 -28.53
N SER A 650 57.89 43.94 -27.28
CA SER A 650 58.73 43.64 -26.11
C SER A 650 58.82 42.14 -25.79
N LEU A 651 58.00 41.29 -26.42
CA LEU A 651 57.96 39.85 -26.20
C LEU A 651 58.83 39.12 -27.24
N THR A 652 59.99 38.62 -26.82
CA THR A 652 61.04 38.11 -27.73
C THR A 652 60.63 36.91 -28.58
N ASN A 653 59.68 36.09 -28.11
CA ASN A 653 59.20 34.90 -28.82
C ASN A 653 57.85 35.14 -29.51
N LEU A 654 57.27 36.33 -29.42
CA LEU A 654 56.05 36.68 -30.15
C LEU A 654 56.42 37.49 -31.39
N SER A 655 56.24 36.90 -32.57
CA SER A 655 56.50 37.58 -33.84
C SER A 655 55.22 38.11 -34.47
N ALA A 656 55.37 38.95 -35.50
CA ALA A 656 54.29 39.32 -36.39
C ALA A 656 53.66 38.08 -37.06
N GLY A 657 52.52 38.26 -37.73
CA GLY A 657 51.78 37.14 -38.32
C GLY A 657 52.59 36.33 -39.34
N PHE A 658 52.17 35.09 -39.59
CA PHE A 658 52.77 34.20 -40.59
C PHE A 658 51.71 33.66 -41.54
N ILE A 659 51.96 33.77 -42.85
CA ILE A 659 51.08 33.31 -43.92
C ILE A 659 51.88 32.45 -44.90
N SER A 660 51.43 31.23 -45.18
CA SER A 660 52.12 30.31 -46.10
C SER A 660 51.19 29.42 -46.91
N GLY A 661 51.66 29.01 -48.09
CA GLY A 661 51.06 27.97 -48.93
C GLY A 661 50.31 28.52 -50.14
N ALA A 662 50.37 27.79 -51.26
CA ALA A 662 49.69 28.15 -52.50
C ALA A 662 48.17 28.14 -52.30
N ASN A 663 47.44 28.87 -53.16
CA ASN A 663 45.97 29.02 -53.08
C ASN A 663 45.47 29.59 -51.73
N THR A 664 46.33 30.32 -51.02
CA THR A 664 45.98 31.03 -49.78
C THR A 664 45.77 32.50 -50.06
N TYR A 665 44.60 33.02 -49.70
CA TYR A 665 44.21 34.40 -49.91
C TYR A 665 43.84 35.02 -48.57
N VAL A 666 44.62 36.01 -48.15
CA VAL A 666 44.39 36.74 -46.91
C VAL A 666 44.10 38.20 -47.23
N ARG A 667 43.00 38.71 -46.70
CA ARG A 667 42.59 40.11 -46.82
C ARG A 667 42.42 40.71 -45.44
N THR A 668 42.93 41.91 -45.27
CA THR A 668 42.76 42.70 -44.05
C THR A 668 42.09 44.01 -44.43
N ILE A 669 41.04 44.41 -43.71
CA ILE A 669 40.24 45.62 -44.01
C ILE A 669 40.25 46.48 -42.76
N ILE A 670 40.98 47.60 -42.77
CA ILE A 670 41.09 48.52 -41.62
C ILE A 670 41.47 47.78 -40.30
N THR A 671 42.20 46.66 -40.40
CA THR A 671 42.67 45.89 -39.24
C THR A 671 44.07 46.37 -38.84
N ARG A 672 44.29 46.65 -37.56
CA ARG A 672 45.61 47.02 -37.05
C ARG A 672 46.46 45.76 -36.80
N LEU A 673 47.55 45.58 -37.55
CA LEU A 673 48.52 44.49 -37.37
C LEU A 673 49.89 44.87 -37.97
N ASP A 674 50.95 44.17 -37.53
CA ASP A 674 52.27 44.27 -38.14
C ASP A 674 52.34 43.45 -39.44
N PRO A 675 53.13 43.88 -40.45
CA PRO A 675 53.27 43.15 -41.70
C PRO A 675 53.65 41.68 -41.45
N PRO A 676 52.85 40.70 -41.93
CA PRO A 676 53.14 39.31 -41.71
C PRO A 676 54.31 38.83 -42.58
N THR A 677 54.97 37.77 -42.13
CA THR A 677 55.86 36.99 -42.98
C THR A 677 55.03 36.17 -43.96
N ILE A 678 55.31 36.32 -45.26
CA ILE A 678 54.59 35.65 -46.34
C ILE A 678 55.53 34.68 -47.05
N SER A 679 55.11 33.44 -47.25
CA SER A 679 55.88 32.43 -47.98
C SER A 679 54.98 31.46 -48.76
N GLY A 680 55.58 30.54 -49.51
CA GLY A 680 54.86 29.42 -50.14
C GLY A 680 53.83 29.79 -51.20
N GLY A 681 53.85 31.00 -51.76
CA GLY A 681 52.93 31.43 -52.81
C GLY A 681 51.57 31.97 -52.32
N ALA A 682 51.46 32.33 -51.05
CA ALA A 682 50.26 32.97 -50.50
C ALA A 682 50.08 34.42 -51.00
N ASP A 683 48.83 34.85 -51.22
CA ASP A 683 48.44 36.20 -51.61
C ASP A 683 47.85 36.97 -50.42
N TYR A 684 48.60 37.93 -49.90
CA TYR A 684 48.19 38.81 -48.81
C TYR A 684 48.03 40.25 -49.29
N LYS A 685 46.89 40.87 -48.96
CA LYS A 685 46.61 42.27 -49.25
C LYS A 685 45.92 42.97 -48.07
N THR A 686 46.28 44.23 -47.88
CA THR A 686 45.55 45.16 -47.01
C THR A 686 44.69 46.05 -47.89
N LEU A 687 43.42 46.21 -47.52
CA LEU A 687 42.39 46.98 -48.23
C LEU A 687 41.95 48.19 -47.41
#